data_AF-A0A7W1Q4D2-F1
#
_entry.id   AF-A0A7W1Q4D2-F1
#
_cell.length_a   1.000
_cell.length_b   1.000
_cell.length_c   1.000
_cell.angle_alpha   90.00
_cell.angle_beta   90.00
_cell.angle_gamma   90.00
#
_symmetry.space_group_name_H-M   'P 1'
#
loop_
_entity.id
_entity.type
_entity.pdbx_description
1 polymer ?
#
loop_
_entity_poly.entity_id
_entity_poly.type
_entity_poly.pdbx_seq_one_letter_code
_entity_poly.pdbx_strand_id
1 'polypeptide(L)'
;PHNAHPRLRDGAGPLRMITPDADAARRWWAEDLTGRAPGPGRGEPHLLVVVDGVADGLGPWAGVAGVTVLRIGAPAGRRPLPSVVRLRVAADRMERVVDPAEPPLTVGTPDAMEPAQALALARRLARYRPAGVGAAEDRVPQTAPGLLGLLGLSAGPRGIDALRTRWSRTEEDRLRVPIGIDDRGAAVVLDLKESAQGGSGPHGLCIGATGSGKSELLRTLVLGLAATHPPEALNFVLVDFKGGATFLGLAAMPHVSAVITNLADELTLVDRMADALAGEIMRRQEILRSAGNLVSVTEYAAARHARPELPPLPALVVVVDEFSELLAQRPEMIDLMVTIGRLGRSLGLHLLLASQRLDEGRLRGLESHLSYRIALRTFSTSESRAVLGVPDAHHLPSLPGSAFLATGTDELVQFRGAYVSGHGDTAAVVGARVPSRAYPFVVGPVPLPDRPPVRPRDRNGGGPTVMETVIAALAGQGTPAHRVWLPPLSAPPPLDDVLGPLRVIPGRGLTATGAASRAGISPGGPSGANREGGRQIAIGLVDRPCLQRRDPLVVDLTGASGHLAVVGGPRAGKSTALATVVLGLALTHTPVELGVHVLDFGGGALRPLAGLPHVGTVADRQEADLVRRTIAEFGAALRRRERLFREAGVTSVETFRRRRAAGEFVEEPATDLLLVVDGYLTLRSEFEHLESRLLLLAAQGLAYGLHLAMSATR
;
A
#
# COMPACT_ATOMS: atom_id res chain seq x y z
N PRO A 1 -8.26 31.80 -35.46
CA PRO A 1 -9.15 31.92 -34.18
C PRO A 1 -9.37 30.32 -34.58
N HIS A 2 -10.11 29.81 -35.60
CA HIS A 2 -11.27 30.32 -36.36
C HIS A 2 -11.45 29.48 -37.63
N ASN A 3 -10.42 29.48 -38.47
CA ASN A 3 -10.28 28.71 -39.70
C ASN A 3 -9.35 27.49 -39.48
N ALA A 4 -9.34 26.90 -38.29
CA ALA A 4 -8.59 25.70 -37.97
C ALA A 4 -9.56 24.53 -37.76
N HIS A 5 -9.33 23.39 -38.41
CA HIS A 5 -10.22 22.23 -38.30
C HIS A 5 -10.14 21.64 -36.88
N PRO A 6 -11.27 21.29 -36.23
CA PRO A 6 -11.27 20.72 -34.88
C PRO A 6 -10.73 19.28 -34.75
N ARG A 7 -10.31 18.64 -35.87
CA ARG A 7 -9.89 17.23 -35.92
C ARG A 7 -8.73 16.99 -36.88
N LEU A 8 -8.83 17.49 -38.12
CA LEU A 8 -7.78 17.30 -39.12
C LEU A 8 -6.54 18.16 -38.83
N ARG A 9 -5.36 17.55 -39.01
CA ARG A 9 -4.03 18.14 -38.83
C ARG A 9 -3.15 17.84 -40.05
N ASP A 10 -2.12 18.64 -40.23
CA ASP A 10 -1.09 18.49 -41.26
C ASP A 10 0.31 18.81 -40.67
N GLY A 11 1.34 18.90 -41.53
CA GLY A 11 2.73 19.15 -41.08
C GLY A 11 2.96 20.48 -40.33
N ALA A 12 2.02 21.43 -40.39
CA ALA A 12 2.07 22.72 -39.70
C ALA A 12 1.06 22.84 -38.54
N GLY A 13 0.46 21.73 -38.09
CA GLY A 13 -0.49 21.69 -36.96
C GLY A 13 -1.93 21.49 -37.43
N PRO A 14 -2.94 22.08 -36.76
CA PRO A 14 -4.33 22.01 -37.23
C PRO A 14 -4.50 22.48 -38.69
N LEU A 15 -5.28 21.74 -39.46
CA LEU A 15 -5.51 22.02 -40.88
C LEU A 15 -6.19 23.39 -41.04
N ARG A 16 -5.63 24.24 -41.91
CA ARG A 16 -6.28 25.51 -42.29
C ARG A 16 -7.48 25.19 -43.17
N MET A 17 -8.67 25.60 -42.72
CA MET A 17 -9.93 25.46 -43.44
C MET A 17 -10.06 26.53 -44.53
N ILE A 18 -9.13 26.54 -45.48
CA ILE A 18 -9.14 27.39 -46.68
C ILE A 18 -8.82 26.46 -47.87
N THR A 19 -9.69 26.43 -48.87
CA THR A 19 -9.61 25.49 -49.99
C THR A 19 -10.23 26.10 -51.26
N PRO A 20 -9.66 25.85 -52.45
CA PRO A 20 -10.33 26.11 -53.72
C PRO A 20 -11.35 25.01 -54.09
N ASP A 21 -11.22 23.81 -53.52
CA ASP A 21 -12.17 22.71 -53.68
C ASP A 21 -13.37 22.90 -52.73
N ALA A 22 -14.54 23.17 -53.31
CA ALA A 22 -15.81 23.30 -52.60
C ALA A 22 -16.26 21.98 -51.95
N ASP A 23 -15.94 20.82 -52.53
CA ASP A 23 -16.26 19.52 -51.95
C ASP A 23 -15.32 19.18 -50.78
N ALA A 24 -14.09 19.69 -50.74
CA ALA A 24 -13.25 19.60 -49.54
C ALA A 24 -13.88 20.37 -48.37
N ALA A 25 -14.39 21.58 -48.63
CA ALA A 25 -15.11 22.36 -47.63
C ALA A 25 -16.38 21.63 -47.14
N ARG A 26 -17.13 20.96 -48.03
CA ARG A 26 -18.26 20.10 -47.65
C ARG A 26 -17.81 18.92 -46.78
N ARG A 27 -16.74 18.20 -47.17
CA ARG A 27 -16.23 17.01 -46.46
C ARG A 27 -15.77 17.32 -45.03
N TRP A 28 -15.17 18.49 -44.77
CA TRP A 28 -14.75 18.90 -43.42
C TRP A 28 -15.89 19.05 -42.41
N TRP A 29 -17.10 19.38 -42.87
CA TRP A 29 -18.25 19.67 -42.03
C TRP A 29 -19.44 18.73 -42.26
N ALA A 30 -19.26 17.67 -43.06
CA ALA A 30 -20.34 16.75 -43.43
C ALA A 30 -20.99 16.12 -42.18
N GLU A 31 -20.19 15.49 -41.32
CA GLU A 31 -20.64 14.86 -40.07
C GLU A 31 -21.32 15.87 -39.13
N ASP A 32 -20.64 16.97 -38.81
CA ASP A 32 -21.02 17.94 -37.77
C ASP A 32 -22.23 18.82 -38.15
N LEU A 33 -22.64 18.82 -39.42
CA LEU A 33 -23.86 19.51 -39.91
C LEU A 33 -25.03 18.55 -40.21
N THR A 34 -24.81 17.23 -40.25
CA THR A 34 -25.90 16.26 -40.44
C THR A 34 -26.94 16.36 -39.30
N GLY A 35 -28.23 16.30 -39.65
CA GLY A 35 -29.32 16.24 -38.67
C GLY A 35 -29.70 17.55 -37.98
N ARG A 36 -29.00 18.67 -38.25
CA ARG A 36 -29.40 20.00 -37.74
C ARG A 36 -30.71 20.46 -38.38
N ALA A 37 -31.73 20.73 -37.57
CA ALA A 37 -32.99 21.31 -38.03
C ALA A 37 -32.81 22.77 -38.53
N PRO A 38 -33.71 23.31 -39.37
CA PRO A 38 -33.66 24.71 -39.78
C PRO A 38 -34.09 25.67 -38.65
N GLY A 39 -33.24 26.65 -38.30
CA GLY A 39 -33.60 27.72 -37.35
C GLY A 39 -32.42 28.26 -36.51
N PRO A 40 -32.68 29.21 -35.58
CA PRO A 40 -31.67 29.71 -34.65
C PRO A 40 -31.44 28.73 -33.49
N GLY A 41 -30.40 27.90 -33.59
CA GLY A 41 -29.97 27.02 -32.50
C GLY A 41 -29.42 27.78 -31.28
N ARG A 42 -29.62 27.25 -30.08
CA ARG A 42 -29.05 27.80 -28.83
C ARG A 42 -27.90 26.92 -28.31
N GLY A 43 -26.74 27.53 -28.10
CA GLY A 43 -25.61 26.91 -27.38
C GLY A 43 -24.48 26.32 -28.23
N GLU A 44 -24.66 26.22 -29.55
CA GLU A 44 -23.65 25.67 -30.48
C GLU A 44 -22.74 26.75 -31.11
N PRO A 45 -21.51 26.40 -31.53
CA PRO A 45 -20.64 27.33 -32.26
C PRO A 45 -21.22 27.65 -33.66
N HIS A 46 -21.31 28.95 -33.97
CA HIS A 46 -21.85 29.43 -35.25
C HIS A 46 -20.79 29.40 -36.36
N LEU A 47 -21.09 28.74 -37.47
CA LEU A 47 -20.21 28.55 -38.62
C LEU A 47 -20.42 29.65 -39.68
N LEU A 48 -19.46 30.56 -39.80
CA LEU A 48 -19.38 31.50 -40.91
C LEU A 48 -18.56 30.89 -42.05
N VAL A 49 -19.20 30.68 -43.20
CA VAL A 49 -18.59 30.22 -44.45
C VAL A 49 -18.46 31.42 -45.38
N VAL A 50 -17.22 31.75 -45.78
CA VAL A 50 -16.95 32.81 -46.75
C VAL A 50 -16.62 32.17 -48.10
N VAL A 51 -17.35 32.56 -49.15
CA VAL A 51 -17.15 32.13 -50.53
C VAL A 51 -16.72 33.36 -51.34
N ASP A 52 -15.47 33.34 -51.80
CA ASP A 52 -14.93 34.39 -52.66
C ASP A 52 -15.02 33.95 -54.13
N GLY A 53 -15.68 34.76 -54.96
CA GLY A 53 -15.87 34.48 -56.39
C GLY A 53 -17.07 33.60 -56.77
N VAL A 54 -17.19 33.38 -58.09
CA VAL A 54 -18.42 32.91 -58.76
C VAL A 54 -18.49 31.37 -58.89
N ALA A 55 -18.15 30.64 -57.83
CA ALA A 55 -18.33 29.19 -57.80
C ALA A 55 -19.83 28.82 -57.77
N ASP A 56 -20.26 27.87 -58.61
CA ASP A 56 -21.66 27.39 -58.64
C ASP A 56 -21.95 26.42 -57.46
N GLY A 57 -22.03 27.00 -56.26
CA GLY A 57 -22.84 26.51 -55.15
C GLY A 57 -22.22 25.44 -54.24
N LEU A 58 -21.97 25.80 -52.97
CA LEU A 58 -21.68 24.84 -51.89
C LEU A 58 -22.84 23.89 -51.53
N GLY A 59 -23.99 23.96 -52.21
CA GLY A 59 -25.19 23.18 -51.90
C GLY A 59 -26.10 23.87 -50.88
N PRO A 60 -27.13 23.17 -50.36
CA PRO A 60 -28.18 23.74 -49.51
C PRO A 60 -27.75 23.92 -48.04
N TRP A 61 -26.62 24.59 -47.80
CA TRP A 61 -26.25 25.10 -46.47
C TRP A 61 -27.07 26.34 -46.07
N ALA A 62 -27.75 26.97 -47.02
CA ALA A 62 -28.73 28.02 -46.77
C ALA A 62 -29.96 27.43 -46.05
N GLY A 63 -30.04 27.65 -44.74
CA GLY A 63 -31.13 27.17 -43.88
C GLY A 63 -30.70 26.25 -42.72
N VAL A 64 -29.45 25.78 -42.69
CA VAL A 64 -28.93 24.96 -41.59
C VAL A 64 -28.75 25.79 -40.32
N ALA A 65 -29.18 25.27 -39.16
CA ALA A 65 -29.04 25.98 -37.89
C ALA A 65 -27.58 26.29 -37.56
N GLY A 66 -27.32 27.53 -37.14
CA GLY A 66 -25.98 28.00 -36.77
C GLY A 66 -25.02 28.20 -37.94
N VAL A 67 -25.49 28.21 -39.20
CA VAL A 67 -24.63 28.42 -40.38
C VAL A 67 -24.96 29.75 -41.07
N THR A 68 -23.94 30.45 -41.56
CA THR A 68 -24.11 31.63 -42.42
C THR A 68 -23.14 31.57 -43.58
N VAL A 69 -23.64 31.69 -44.81
CA VAL A 69 -22.84 31.67 -46.04
C VAL A 69 -22.76 33.07 -46.62
N LEU A 70 -21.62 33.73 -46.44
CA LEU A 70 -21.29 35.01 -47.08
C LEU A 70 -20.68 34.73 -48.46
N ARG A 71 -21.24 35.32 -49.53
CA ARG A 71 -20.70 35.19 -50.89
C ARG A 71 -20.33 36.55 -51.47
N ILE A 72 -19.09 36.67 -51.92
CA ILE A 72 -18.55 37.85 -52.61
C ILE A 72 -18.68 37.61 -54.13
N GLY A 73 -19.10 38.62 -54.89
CA GLY A 73 -19.28 38.50 -56.35
C GLY A 73 -20.50 37.66 -56.77
N ALA A 74 -21.71 38.05 -56.33
CA ALA A 74 -22.93 37.37 -56.76
C ALA A 74 -23.20 37.53 -58.28
N PRO A 75 -23.67 36.49 -59.01
CA PRO A 75 -24.01 36.61 -60.42
C PRO A 75 -25.10 37.65 -60.69
N ALA A 76 -24.91 38.44 -61.75
CA ALA A 76 -25.95 39.33 -62.27
C ALA A 76 -27.20 38.54 -62.71
N GLY A 77 -28.36 39.20 -62.72
CA GLY A 77 -29.63 38.64 -63.22
C GLY A 77 -30.35 37.60 -62.35
N ARG A 78 -29.68 36.90 -61.41
CA ARG A 78 -30.37 35.93 -60.51
C ARG A 78 -31.13 36.66 -59.39
N ARG A 79 -32.46 36.52 -59.26
CA ARG A 79 -33.27 37.06 -58.13
C ARG A 79 -32.89 36.39 -56.80
N PRO A 80 -32.82 37.10 -55.65
CA PRO A 80 -32.59 36.45 -54.35
C PRO A 80 -33.83 35.66 -53.86
N LEU A 81 -33.60 34.63 -53.05
CA LEU A 81 -34.68 33.97 -52.28
C LEU A 81 -35.02 34.82 -51.02
N PRO A 82 -36.21 34.66 -50.41
CA PRO A 82 -36.57 35.39 -49.18
C PRO A 82 -35.59 35.21 -48.01
N SER A 83 -34.88 34.07 -47.97
CA SER A 83 -33.83 33.75 -46.99
C SER A 83 -32.45 34.35 -47.31
N VAL A 84 -32.30 35.08 -48.42
CA VAL A 84 -31.02 35.63 -48.90
C VAL A 84 -31.04 37.15 -48.85
N VAL A 85 -30.29 37.73 -47.92
CA VAL A 85 -29.99 39.17 -47.92
C VAL A 85 -28.91 39.44 -48.98
N ARG A 86 -29.25 40.14 -50.06
CA ARG A 86 -28.28 40.67 -51.02
C ARG A 86 -27.98 42.14 -50.72
N LEU A 87 -26.70 42.46 -50.63
CA LEU A 87 -26.19 43.82 -50.45
C LEU A 87 -25.38 44.24 -51.68
N ARG A 88 -25.58 45.46 -52.17
CA ARG A 88 -24.63 46.19 -53.02
C ARG A 88 -23.82 47.09 -52.08
N VAL A 89 -22.49 47.00 -52.17
CA VAL A 89 -21.58 47.81 -51.34
C VAL A 89 -20.70 48.63 -52.28
N ALA A 90 -20.73 49.94 -52.10
CA ALA A 90 -19.83 50.92 -52.70
C ALA A 90 -19.06 51.65 -51.57
N ALA A 91 -18.06 52.45 -51.92
CA ALA A 91 -17.19 53.11 -50.93
C ALA A 91 -17.93 54.07 -49.97
N ASP A 92 -19.06 54.63 -50.42
CA ASP A 92 -19.87 55.63 -49.72
C ASP A 92 -21.21 55.07 -49.19
N ARG A 93 -21.65 53.89 -49.65
CA ARG A 93 -23.00 53.37 -49.33
C ARG A 93 -23.13 51.86 -49.44
N MET A 94 -23.95 51.32 -48.54
CA MET A 94 -24.45 49.95 -48.53
C MET A 94 -25.95 49.99 -48.81
N GLU A 95 -26.41 49.16 -49.74
CA GLU A 95 -27.79 49.13 -50.22
C GLU A 95 -28.29 47.68 -50.29
N ARG A 96 -29.55 47.41 -49.94
CA ARG A 96 -30.19 46.10 -50.04
C ARG A 96 -30.90 45.95 -51.38
N VAL A 97 -30.53 44.93 -52.13
CA VAL A 97 -31.21 44.56 -53.39
C VAL A 97 -32.32 43.56 -53.05
N VAL A 98 -33.58 43.99 -53.18
CA VAL A 98 -34.76 43.13 -52.98
C VAL A 98 -35.15 42.50 -54.32
N ASP A 99 -35.41 43.32 -55.32
CA ASP A 99 -35.59 42.90 -56.72
C ASP A 99 -34.50 43.50 -57.63
N PRO A 100 -33.95 42.77 -58.61
CA PRO A 100 -33.06 43.35 -59.63
C PRO A 100 -33.69 44.42 -60.53
N ALA A 101 -35.01 44.52 -60.62
CA ALA A 101 -35.73 45.52 -61.41
C ALA A 101 -36.17 46.77 -60.62
N GLU A 102 -36.01 46.78 -59.29
CA GLU A 102 -36.37 47.89 -58.42
C GLU A 102 -35.13 48.68 -57.97
N PRO A 103 -35.26 49.99 -57.65
CA PRO A 103 -34.17 50.74 -57.03
C PRO A 103 -33.80 50.13 -55.67
N PRO A 104 -32.50 49.89 -55.37
CA PRO A 104 -32.09 49.23 -54.15
C PRO A 104 -32.28 50.14 -52.93
N LEU A 105 -32.63 49.56 -51.79
CA LEU A 105 -32.93 50.29 -50.55
C LEU A 105 -31.63 50.62 -49.80
N THR A 106 -31.31 51.90 -49.60
CA THR A 106 -30.14 52.32 -48.80
C THR A 106 -30.25 51.77 -47.37
N VAL A 107 -29.18 51.11 -46.90
CA VAL A 107 -29.06 50.54 -45.55
C VAL A 107 -28.20 51.44 -44.64
N GLY A 108 -27.16 52.07 -45.20
CA GLY A 108 -26.28 52.99 -44.47
C GLY A 108 -24.94 53.19 -45.19
N THR A 109 -23.99 53.84 -44.51
CA THR A 109 -22.58 53.95 -44.93
C THR A 109 -21.78 52.76 -44.39
N PRO A 110 -20.93 52.08 -45.19
CA PRO A 110 -20.08 51.01 -44.69
C PRO A 110 -18.86 51.57 -43.93
N ASP A 111 -18.46 50.92 -42.85
CA ASP A 111 -17.17 51.19 -42.20
C ASP A 111 -16.00 50.78 -43.12
N ALA A 112 -15.06 51.70 -43.32
CA ALA A 112 -13.85 51.44 -44.11
C ALA A 112 -12.66 51.03 -43.21
N MET A 113 -11.84 50.10 -43.71
CA MET A 113 -10.60 49.67 -43.04
C MET A 113 -9.54 49.32 -44.08
N GLU A 114 -8.35 49.89 -43.95
CA GLU A 114 -7.22 49.61 -44.84
C GLU A 114 -6.77 48.14 -44.73
N PRO A 115 -6.31 47.49 -45.81
CA PRO A 115 -5.84 46.10 -45.76
C PRO A 115 -4.76 45.85 -44.69
N ALA A 116 -3.90 46.85 -44.45
CA ALA A 116 -2.89 46.82 -43.39
C ALA A 116 -3.51 46.86 -41.97
N GLN A 117 -4.56 47.66 -41.77
CA GLN A 117 -5.31 47.73 -40.50
C GLN A 117 -6.07 46.43 -40.25
N ALA A 118 -6.72 45.88 -41.28
CA ALA A 118 -7.43 44.60 -41.21
C ALA A 118 -6.48 43.44 -40.88
N LEU A 119 -5.29 43.40 -41.49
CA LEU A 119 -4.25 42.42 -41.17
C LEU A 119 -3.72 42.56 -39.74
N ALA A 120 -3.53 43.80 -39.26
CA ALA A 120 -3.10 44.06 -37.88
C ALA A 120 -4.18 43.64 -36.85
N LEU A 121 -5.46 43.92 -37.12
CA LEU A 121 -6.58 43.48 -36.30
C LEU A 121 -6.69 41.96 -36.28
N ALA A 122 -6.63 41.29 -37.44
CA ALA A 122 -6.65 39.83 -37.55
C ALA A 122 -5.52 39.18 -36.74
N ARG A 123 -4.29 39.73 -36.80
CA ARG A 123 -3.14 39.29 -35.99
C ARG A 123 -3.38 39.48 -34.49
N ARG A 124 -3.95 40.62 -34.06
CA ARG A 124 -4.31 40.87 -32.64
C ARG A 124 -5.38 39.91 -32.13
N LEU A 125 -6.34 39.53 -32.97
CA LEU A 125 -7.39 38.56 -32.65
C LEU A 125 -6.91 37.10 -32.70
N ALA A 126 -5.84 36.79 -33.44
CA ALA A 126 -5.38 35.42 -33.69
C ALA A 126 -4.93 34.64 -32.43
N ARG A 127 -4.55 35.36 -31.36
CA ARG A 127 -4.10 34.79 -30.08
C ARG A 127 -5.22 34.14 -29.26
N TYR A 128 -6.46 34.65 -29.37
CA TYR A 128 -7.61 34.10 -28.66
C TYR A 128 -8.11 32.81 -29.31
N ARG A 129 -8.75 31.92 -28.54
CA ARG A 129 -9.36 30.67 -29.04
C ARG A 129 -10.71 30.43 -28.37
N PRO A 130 -11.69 29.80 -29.04
CA PRO A 130 -12.90 29.31 -28.38
C PRO A 130 -12.55 28.22 -27.37
N ALA A 131 -13.27 28.16 -26.25
CA ALA A 131 -13.14 27.05 -25.30
C ALA A 131 -13.49 25.72 -25.99
N GLY A 132 -12.78 24.64 -25.61
CA GLY A 132 -12.94 23.31 -26.20
C GLY A 132 -12.27 23.08 -27.56
N VAL A 133 -11.90 24.13 -28.32
CA VAL A 133 -11.29 23.97 -29.65
C VAL A 133 -9.77 24.02 -29.57
N GLY A 134 -9.14 22.85 -29.48
CA GLY A 134 -7.69 22.67 -29.68
C GLY A 134 -6.80 22.94 -28.47
N ALA A 135 -7.33 22.87 -27.25
CA ALA A 135 -6.53 22.88 -26.01
C ALA A 135 -6.07 21.47 -25.58
N ALA A 136 -6.58 20.42 -26.21
CA ALA A 136 -6.16 19.03 -25.98
C ALA A 136 -5.05 18.60 -26.97
N GLU A 137 -4.23 17.66 -26.52
CA GLU A 137 -3.16 16.95 -27.26
C GLU A 137 -1.87 17.73 -27.61
N ASP A 138 -1.89 19.05 -27.81
CA ASP A 138 -0.65 19.83 -28.05
C ASP A 138 0.10 20.12 -26.74
N ARG A 139 0.69 19.08 -26.12
CA ARG A 139 2.03 19.07 -25.47
C ARG A 139 2.38 17.83 -24.65
N VAL A 140 1.40 17.07 -24.13
CA VAL A 140 1.71 15.90 -23.28
C VAL A 140 2.54 14.87 -24.07
N PRO A 141 3.73 14.45 -23.59
CA PRO A 141 4.57 13.48 -24.30
C PRO A 141 3.82 12.17 -24.62
N GLN A 142 3.81 11.79 -25.90
CA GLN A 142 2.97 10.69 -26.41
C GLN A 142 3.32 9.31 -25.81
N THR A 143 4.53 9.14 -25.27
CA THR A 143 4.94 7.98 -24.46
C THR A 143 5.36 8.43 -23.06
N ALA A 144 4.93 7.69 -22.03
CA ALA A 144 5.51 7.81 -20.70
C ALA A 144 6.93 7.23 -20.72
N PRO A 145 7.90 7.79 -19.98
CA PRO A 145 9.23 7.21 -19.85
C PRO A 145 9.19 5.98 -18.92
N GLY A 146 10.12 5.04 -19.12
CA GLY A 146 10.44 4.06 -18.09
C GLY A 146 11.18 4.71 -16.93
N LEU A 147 11.03 4.19 -15.70
CA LEU A 147 11.70 4.72 -14.51
C LEU A 147 13.24 4.82 -14.67
N LEU A 148 13.87 3.86 -15.35
CA LEU A 148 15.32 3.89 -15.61
C LEU A 148 15.69 5.05 -16.55
N GLY A 149 15.04 5.19 -17.69
CA GLY A 149 15.19 6.36 -18.58
C GLY A 149 14.92 7.70 -17.88
N LEU A 150 13.91 7.78 -16.99
CA LEU A 150 13.63 8.99 -16.20
C LEU A 150 14.74 9.31 -15.18
N LEU A 151 15.36 8.29 -14.60
CA LEU A 151 16.56 8.43 -13.77
C LEU A 151 17.83 8.72 -14.60
N GLY A 152 17.80 8.62 -15.93
CA GLY A 152 18.99 8.73 -16.79
C GLY A 152 19.89 7.47 -16.76
N LEU A 153 19.30 6.31 -16.48
CA LEU A 153 19.95 5.00 -16.43
C LEU A 153 19.61 4.17 -17.68
N SER A 154 20.06 2.92 -17.71
CA SER A 154 19.70 1.94 -18.73
C SER A 154 19.45 0.57 -18.11
N ALA A 155 18.52 -0.22 -18.63
CA ALA A 155 18.25 -1.60 -18.22
C ALA A 155 19.39 -2.63 -18.48
N GLY A 156 20.55 -2.20 -18.98
CA GLY A 156 21.74 -3.06 -19.14
C GLY A 156 22.59 -3.16 -17.86
N PRO A 157 23.53 -4.12 -17.76
CA PRO A 157 24.34 -4.36 -16.56
C PRO A 157 25.05 -3.11 -16.02
N ARG A 158 25.58 -2.24 -16.89
CA ARG A 158 26.21 -0.98 -16.48
C ARG A 158 25.26 0.00 -15.78
N GLY A 159 23.96 -0.01 -16.09
CA GLY A 159 22.97 0.80 -15.39
C GLY A 159 22.52 0.17 -14.07
N ILE A 160 22.54 -1.16 -13.98
CA ILE A 160 22.32 -1.93 -12.75
C ILE A 160 23.46 -1.68 -11.74
N ASP A 161 24.71 -1.67 -12.20
CA ASP A 161 25.84 -1.31 -11.34
C ASP A 161 25.86 0.20 -11.02
N ALA A 162 25.44 1.06 -11.96
CA ALA A 162 25.27 2.48 -11.67
C ALA A 162 24.25 2.76 -10.55
N LEU A 163 23.12 2.02 -10.48
CA LEU A 163 22.16 2.09 -9.37
C LEU A 163 22.86 1.89 -8.02
N ARG A 164 23.68 0.84 -7.90
CA ARG A 164 24.42 0.52 -6.66
C ARG A 164 25.38 1.62 -6.24
N THR A 165 25.97 2.33 -7.21
CA THR A 165 26.86 3.49 -6.93
C THR A 165 26.12 4.80 -6.65
N ARG A 166 24.82 4.88 -6.89
CA ARG A 166 24.04 6.14 -6.92
C ARG A 166 23.36 6.51 -5.60
N TRP A 167 23.27 5.59 -4.65
CA TRP A 167 22.71 5.87 -3.31
C TRP A 167 23.26 7.18 -2.74
N SER A 168 22.35 8.13 -2.49
CA SER A 168 22.69 9.56 -2.43
C SER A 168 23.78 9.91 -1.42
N ARG A 169 24.65 10.86 -1.80
CA ARG A 169 25.70 11.45 -0.96
C ARG A 169 25.38 12.89 -0.53
N THR A 170 24.22 13.41 -0.90
CA THR A 170 23.84 14.82 -0.80
C THR A 170 22.50 14.97 -0.06
N GLU A 171 22.48 15.77 1.01
CA GLU A 171 21.27 16.07 1.79
C GLU A 171 20.18 16.76 0.96
N GLU A 172 20.54 17.50 -0.10
CA GLU A 172 19.55 18.09 -1.00
C GLU A 172 18.68 17.00 -1.65
N ASP A 173 19.28 15.88 -2.07
CA ASP A 173 18.64 14.78 -2.79
C ASP A 173 17.92 13.77 -1.88
N ARG A 174 18.06 13.90 -0.56
CA ARG A 174 17.40 13.03 0.41
C ARG A 174 15.88 13.12 0.26
N LEU A 175 15.24 11.96 0.16
CA LEU A 175 13.80 11.75 -0.05
C LEU A 175 13.21 12.43 -1.30
N ARG A 176 14.04 12.71 -2.32
CA ARG A 176 13.59 13.16 -3.66
C ARG A 176 13.54 12.00 -4.65
N VAL A 177 12.55 12.04 -5.54
CA VAL A 177 12.34 11.04 -6.58
C VAL A 177 11.64 11.65 -7.80
N PRO A 178 12.14 11.46 -9.03
CA PRO A 178 11.42 11.85 -10.23
C PRO A 178 10.28 10.85 -10.48
N ILE A 179 9.04 11.34 -10.57
CA ILE A 179 7.83 10.52 -10.71
C ILE A 179 7.26 10.50 -12.14
N GLY A 180 7.64 11.45 -12.98
CA GLY A 180 7.16 11.58 -14.36
C GLY A 180 7.76 12.78 -15.09
N ILE A 181 7.11 13.22 -16.17
CA ILE A 181 7.52 14.39 -16.99
C ILE A 181 6.36 15.36 -17.27
N ASP A 182 6.66 16.65 -17.42
CA ASP A 182 5.69 17.74 -17.62
C ASP A 182 5.32 18.01 -19.11
N ASP A 183 4.65 19.14 -19.38
CA ASP A 183 4.28 19.62 -20.73
C ASP A 183 5.48 20.02 -21.62
N ARG A 184 6.68 20.09 -21.04
CA ARG A 184 7.95 20.47 -21.69
C ARG A 184 8.92 19.29 -21.80
N GLY A 185 8.61 18.15 -21.19
CA GLY A 185 9.48 16.99 -21.07
C GLY A 185 10.55 17.11 -19.98
N ALA A 186 10.41 18.06 -19.04
CA ALA A 186 11.24 18.13 -17.85
C ALA A 186 10.75 17.13 -16.79
N ALA A 187 11.68 16.62 -15.97
CA ALA A 187 11.36 15.65 -14.92
C ALA A 187 10.61 16.31 -13.76
N VAL A 188 9.44 15.77 -13.41
CA VAL A 188 8.66 16.19 -12.24
C VAL A 188 9.11 15.37 -11.04
N VAL A 189 9.62 16.05 -10.03
CA VAL A 189 10.21 15.47 -8.81
C VAL A 189 9.24 15.66 -7.65
N LEU A 190 8.97 14.58 -6.92
CA LEU A 190 8.34 14.65 -5.61
C LEU A 190 9.43 14.69 -4.54
N ASP A 191 9.30 15.61 -3.58
CA ASP A 191 10.23 15.77 -2.46
C ASP A 191 9.47 15.49 -1.15
N LEU A 192 9.76 14.37 -0.50
CA LEU A 192 9.04 13.96 0.73
C LEU A 192 9.66 14.55 2.00
N LYS A 193 10.67 15.45 1.91
CA LYS A 193 11.19 16.17 3.08
C LYS A 193 10.16 17.16 3.62
N GLU A 194 10.41 17.64 4.82
CA GLU A 194 9.65 18.74 5.43
C GLU A 194 9.74 20.03 4.60
N SER A 195 8.71 20.87 4.65
CA SER A 195 8.74 22.20 4.00
C SER A 195 9.81 23.12 4.60
N ALA A 196 10.19 22.91 5.88
CA ALA A 196 11.35 23.55 6.51
C ALA A 196 12.71 23.12 5.92
N GLN A 197 12.73 22.04 5.13
CA GLN A 197 13.88 21.50 4.39
C GLN A 197 13.69 21.68 2.86
N GLY A 198 12.75 22.54 2.44
CA GLY A 198 12.42 22.81 1.04
C GLY A 198 11.55 21.75 0.35
N GLY A 199 11.08 20.73 1.08
CA GLY A 199 10.29 19.63 0.50
C GLY A 199 8.78 19.88 0.44
N SER A 200 8.08 19.00 -0.27
CA SER A 200 6.61 19.02 -0.44
C SER A 200 5.84 18.58 0.82
N GLY A 201 6.55 18.19 1.88
CA GLY A 201 6.02 17.76 3.17
C GLY A 201 5.96 16.23 3.32
N PRO A 202 5.98 15.72 4.58
CA PRO A 202 6.17 14.28 4.84
C PRO A 202 4.94 13.40 4.57
N HIS A 203 3.74 13.98 4.42
CA HIS A 203 2.50 13.22 4.19
C HIS A 203 1.74 13.76 2.99
N GLY A 204 1.02 12.89 2.28
CA GLY A 204 0.26 13.28 1.09
C GLY A 204 -0.78 12.26 0.64
N LEU A 205 -1.54 12.67 -0.37
CA LEU A 205 -2.74 11.98 -0.87
C LEU A 205 -2.62 11.65 -2.36
N CYS A 206 -3.05 10.47 -2.79
CA CYS A 206 -3.04 10.03 -4.19
C CYS A 206 -4.41 9.46 -4.61
N ILE A 207 -5.24 10.28 -5.25
CA ILE A 207 -6.55 9.86 -5.76
C ILE A 207 -6.49 9.60 -7.27
N GLY A 208 -7.11 8.51 -7.72
CA GLY A 208 -7.21 8.20 -9.13
C GLY A 208 -8.14 7.02 -9.40
N ALA A 209 -9.12 7.22 -10.28
CA ALA A 209 -10.13 6.24 -10.65
C ALA A 209 -9.52 4.94 -11.20
N THR A 210 -10.31 3.87 -11.25
CA THR A 210 -9.91 2.58 -11.84
C THR A 210 -9.36 2.78 -13.26
N GLY A 211 -8.16 2.24 -13.54
CA GLY A 211 -7.49 2.41 -14.84
C GLY A 211 -6.75 3.75 -15.05
N SER A 212 -6.84 4.72 -14.14
CA SER A 212 -6.11 6.01 -14.24
C SER A 212 -4.58 5.88 -14.20
N GLY A 213 -4.06 4.79 -13.63
CA GLY A 213 -2.63 4.55 -13.43
C GLY A 213 -2.16 4.57 -11.96
N LYS A 214 -3.05 4.79 -10.98
CA LYS A 214 -2.73 4.89 -9.54
C LYS A 214 -1.68 3.87 -9.06
N SER A 215 -1.95 2.57 -9.18
CA SER A 215 -1.04 1.50 -8.71
C SER A 215 0.32 1.51 -9.42
N GLU A 216 0.37 1.92 -10.69
CA GLU A 216 1.63 2.02 -11.43
C GLU A 216 2.48 3.21 -10.95
N LEU A 217 1.84 4.34 -10.62
CA LEU A 217 2.50 5.48 -10.00
C LEU A 217 3.01 5.16 -8.60
N LEU A 218 2.25 4.41 -7.80
CA LEU A 218 2.68 3.96 -6.46
C LEU A 218 3.92 3.06 -6.54
N ARG A 219 3.95 2.08 -7.47
CA ARG A 219 5.16 1.27 -7.72
C ARG A 219 6.33 2.13 -8.18
N THR A 220 6.10 3.04 -9.13
CA THR A 220 7.12 3.94 -9.68
C THR A 220 7.74 4.82 -8.60
N LEU A 221 6.94 5.31 -7.65
CA LEU A 221 7.41 6.07 -6.50
C LEU A 221 8.29 5.22 -5.57
N VAL A 222 7.81 4.04 -5.15
CA VAL A 222 8.52 3.15 -4.21
C VAL A 222 9.83 2.65 -4.83
N LEU A 223 9.80 2.18 -6.08
CA LEU A 223 11.00 1.73 -6.81
C LEU A 223 11.96 2.89 -7.10
N GLY A 224 11.45 4.07 -7.46
CA GLY A 224 12.27 5.25 -7.72
C GLY A 224 13.01 5.73 -6.48
N LEU A 225 12.36 5.68 -5.31
CA LEU A 225 12.98 5.97 -4.02
C LEU A 225 14.01 4.90 -3.61
N ALA A 226 13.67 3.61 -3.73
CA ALA A 226 14.59 2.51 -3.43
C ALA A 226 15.82 2.46 -4.37
N ALA A 227 15.67 2.97 -5.59
CA ALA A 227 16.73 3.14 -6.58
C ALA A 227 17.69 4.32 -6.26
N THR A 228 17.27 5.31 -5.46
CA THR A 228 18.08 6.49 -5.11
C THR A 228 18.58 6.50 -3.66
N HIS A 229 18.01 5.67 -2.78
CA HIS A 229 18.31 5.63 -1.34
C HIS A 229 18.76 4.24 -0.88
N PRO A 230 19.71 4.15 0.07
CA PRO A 230 20.06 2.89 0.73
C PRO A 230 19.00 2.50 1.79
N PRO A 231 18.83 1.20 2.11
CA PRO A 231 17.95 0.74 3.20
C PRO A 231 18.24 1.39 4.56
N GLU A 232 19.51 1.70 4.83
CA GLU A 232 19.97 2.38 6.05
C GLU A 232 19.44 3.82 6.17
N ALA A 233 18.95 4.42 5.07
CA ALA A 233 18.35 5.75 5.05
C ALA A 233 16.83 5.73 4.81
N LEU A 234 16.29 4.70 4.14
CA LEU A 234 14.88 4.62 3.77
C LEU A 234 14.33 3.19 3.78
N ASN A 235 13.24 2.98 4.51
CA ASN A 235 12.43 1.77 4.51
C ASN A 235 10.97 2.03 4.12
N PHE A 236 10.22 0.96 3.83
CA PHE A 236 8.80 1.01 3.48
C PHE A 236 7.93 0.04 4.31
N VAL A 237 6.72 0.48 4.64
CA VAL A 237 5.57 -0.40 4.94
C VAL A 237 4.55 -0.18 3.83
N LEU A 238 4.20 -1.24 3.11
CA LEU A 238 3.30 -1.20 1.96
C LEU A 238 2.00 -1.94 2.30
N VAL A 239 0.86 -1.26 2.20
CA VAL A 239 -0.45 -1.78 2.60
C VAL A 239 -1.42 -1.73 1.41
N ASP A 240 -2.04 -2.86 1.08
CA ASP A 240 -3.06 -2.99 0.03
C ASP A 240 -4.34 -3.59 0.63
N PHE A 241 -5.35 -2.76 0.88
CA PHE A 241 -6.51 -3.19 1.67
C PHE A 241 -7.35 -4.28 0.98
N LYS A 242 -7.52 -4.20 -0.35
CA LYS A 242 -8.43 -5.06 -1.13
C LYS A 242 -7.77 -6.31 -1.75
N GLY A 243 -6.58 -6.70 -1.29
CA GLY A 243 -5.88 -7.87 -1.85
C GLY A 243 -5.30 -7.62 -3.25
N GLY A 244 -5.05 -6.35 -3.60
CA GLY A 244 -4.52 -5.97 -4.89
C GLY A 244 -3.08 -6.44 -5.12
N ALA A 245 -2.71 -6.44 -6.40
CA ALA A 245 -1.35 -6.67 -6.84
C ALA A 245 -0.52 -5.37 -6.92
N THR A 246 -0.89 -4.30 -6.18
CA THR A 246 -0.17 -3.01 -6.27
C THR A 246 1.30 -3.20 -5.86
N PHE A 247 1.59 -3.91 -4.77
CA PHE A 247 2.94 -4.07 -4.21
C PHE A 247 3.55 -5.49 -4.35
N LEU A 248 3.00 -6.32 -5.26
CA LEU A 248 3.49 -7.68 -5.49
C LEU A 248 4.97 -7.70 -5.92
N GLY A 249 5.75 -8.65 -5.38
CA GLY A 249 7.19 -8.80 -5.67
C GLY A 249 8.11 -7.82 -4.93
N LEU A 250 7.63 -6.64 -4.50
CA LEU A 250 8.46 -5.62 -3.83
C LEU A 250 9.05 -6.08 -2.48
N ALA A 251 8.44 -7.08 -1.82
CA ALA A 251 8.94 -7.69 -0.59
C ALA A 251 10.34 -8.33 -0.70
N ALA A 252 10.88 -8.52 -1.91
CA ALA A 252 12.24 -8.98 -2.13
C ALA A 252 13.30 -7.86 -2.01
N MET A 253 12.89 -6.59 -1.95
CA MET A 253 13.81 -5.45 -1.78
C MET A 253 14.19 -5.26 -0.31
N PRO A 254 15.47 -4.99 0.01
CA PRO A 254 15.96 -4.87 1.38
C PRO A 254 15.31 -3.71 2.16
N HIS A 255 14.83 -2.67 1.48
CA HIS A 255 14.09 -1.54 2.06
C HIS A 255 12.70 -1.88 2.59
N VAL A 256 12.09 -2.99 2.16
CA VAL A 256 10.66 -3.26 2.45
C VAL A 256 10.54 -4.02 3.76
N SER A 257 10.17 -3.31 4.83
CA SER A 257 9.88 -3.91 6.14
C SER A 257 8.65 -4.80 6.11
N ALA A 258 7.66 -4.48 5.27
CA ALA A 258 6.36 -5.13 5.25
C ALA A 258 5.66 -4.93 3.90
N VAL A 259 5.04 -6.01 3.41
CA VAL A 259 3.90 -5.92 2.49
C VAL A 259 2.72 -6.57 3.21
N ILE A 260 1.67 -5.80 3.44
CA ILE A 260 0.44 -6.21 4.12
C ILE A 260 -0.67 -6.12 3.08
N THR A 261 -1.32 -7.24 2.77
CA THR A 261 -2.33 -7.31 1.70
C THR A 261 -3.54 -8.12 2.16
N ASN A 262 -4.66 -7.98 1.45
CA ASN A 262 -5.91 -8.70 1.66
C ASN A 262 -6.56 -8.50 3.04
N LEU A 263 -6.38 -7.31 3.62
CA LEU A 263 -6.90 -6.92 4.93
C LEU A 263 -8.44 -6.87 5.01
N ALA A 264 -9.13 -6.79 3.87
CA ALA A 264 -10.59 -6.82 3.79
C ALA A 264 -11.18 -8.19 4.20
N ASP A 265 -10.47 -9.30 3.97
CA ASP A 265 -10.94 -10.65 4.33
C ASP A 265 -10.63 -11.00 5.80
N GLU A 266 -9.51 -10.51 6.33
CA GLU A 266 -9.06 -10.74 7.71
C GLU A 266 -8.99 -9.43 8.51
N LEU A 267 -10.15 -8.90 8.93
CA LEU A 267 -10.26 -7.64 9.68
C LEU A 267 -9.47 -7.60 11.01
N THR A 268 -9.07 -8.73 11.57
CA THR A 268 -8.17 -8.80 12.75
C THR A 268 -6.73 -8.43 12.43
N LEU A 269 -6.30 -8.59 11.16
CA LEU A 269 -5.00 -8.10 10.70
C LEU A 269 -4.95 -6.57 10.61
N VAL A 270 -6.10 -5.90 10.49
CA VAL A 270 -6.19 -4.43 10.54
C VAL A 270 -5.86 -3.91 11.94
N ASP A 271 -6.43 -4.52 12.99
CA ASP A 271 -6.11 -4.19 14.38
C ASP A 271 -4.62 -4.46 14.68
N ARG A 272 -4.14 -5.63 14.25
CA ARG A 272 -2.73 -6.04 14.36
C ARG A 272 -1.78 -5.06 13.64
N MET A 273 -2.20 -4.48 12.53
CA MET A 273 -1.42 -3.49 11.77
C MET A 273 -1.39 -2.15 12.52
N ALA A 274 -2.49 -1.73 13.14
CA ALA A 274 -2.53 -0.54 13.98
C ALA A 274 -1.54 -0.68 15.16
N ASP A 275 -1.58 -1.82 15.86
CA ASP A 275 -0.64 -2.16 16.93
C ASP A 275 0.82 -2.10 16.45
N ALA A 276 1.15 -2.72 15.32
CA ALA A 276 2.53 -2.78 14.80
C ALA A 276 3.09 -1.39 14.44
N LEU A 277 2.26 -0.51 13.90
CA LEU A 277 2.60 0.87 13.57
C LEU A 277 2.66 1.78 14.82
N ALA A 278 1.77 1.59 15.80
CA ALA A 278 1.86 2.25 17.10
C ALA A 278 3.14 1.83 17.85
N GLY A 279 3.52 0.55 17.76
CA GLY A 279 4.80 0.03 18.24
C GLY A 279 6.00 0.71 17.57
N GLU A 280 5.94 0.98 16.26
CA GLU A 280 7.01 1.70 15.55
C GLU A 280 7.15 3.16 16.00
N ILE A 281 6.03 3.85 16.26
CA ILE A 281 6.02 5.20 16.83
C ILE A 281 6.75 5.21 18.18
N MET A 282 6.37 4.31 19.09
CA MET A 282 7.00 4.21 20.42
C MET A 282 8.47 3.79 20.35
N ARG A 283 8.83 2.84 19.47
CA ARG A 283 10.22 2.41 19.25
C ARG A 283 11.09 3.57 18.76
N ARG A 284 10.58 4.41 17.85
CA ARG A 284 11.29 5.59 17.34
C ARG A 284 11.46 6.65 18.43
N GLN A 285 10.41 6.92 19.21
CA GLN A 285 10.49 7.83 20.37
C GLN A 285 11.55 7.36 21.38
N GLU A 286 11.59 6.07 21.70
CA GLU A 286 12.58 5.50 22.62
C GLU A 286 14.01 5.57 22.08
N ILE A 287 14.22 5.42 20.78
CA ILE A 287 15.54 5.59 20.14
C ILE A 287 16.01 7.05 20.21
N LEU A 288 15.13 8.04 19.96
CA LEU A 288 15.48 9.46 20.12
C LEU A 288 15.76 9.80 21.59
N ARG A 289 14.97 9.25 22.52
CA ARG A 289 15.13 9.44 23.97
C ARG A 289 16.45 8.86 24.49
N SER A 290 16.75 7.61 24.16
CA SER A 290 17.98 6.91 24.59
C SER A 290 19.26 7.47 23.97
N ALA A 291 19.20 8.07 22.77
CA ALA A 291 20.34 8.72 22.15
C ALA A 291 20.75 10.07 22.77
N GLY A 292 20.02 10.57 23.78
CA GLY A 292 20.33 11.82 24.48
C GLY A 292 19.15 12.80 24.57
N ASN A 293 17.92 12.29 24.65
CA ASN A 293 16.68 13.07 24.67
C ASN A 293 16.52 14.03 23.48
N LEU A 294 16.86 13.54 22.28
CA LEU A 294 16.69 14.27 21.03
C LEU A 294 15.20 14.38 20.68
N VAL A 295 14.78 15.46 20.01
CA VAL A 295 13.37 15.70 19.66
C VAL A 295 13.05 15.48 18.19
N SER A 296 14.04 15.16 17.34
CA SER A 296 13.82 14.84 15.93
C SER A 296 14.83 13.84 15.34
N VAL A 297 14.44 13.17 14.25
CA VAL A 297 15.35 12.38 13.39
C VAL A 297 16.44 13.23 12.73
N THR A 298 16.18 14.53 12.52
CA THR A 298 17.18 15.48 11.98
C THR A 298 18.31 15.69 13.00
N GLU A 299 17.97 15.89 14.28
CA GLU A 299 18.95 15.89 15.37
C GLU A 299 19.64 14.53 15.51
N TYR A 300 18.91 13.42 15.35
CA TYR A 300 19.49 12.08 15.41
C TYR A 300 20.55 11.86 14.31
N ALA A 301 20.28 12.29 13.08
CA ALA A 301 21.23 12.21 11.98
C ALA A 301 22.49 13.04 12.24
N ALA A 302 22.33 14.29 12.69
CA ALA A 302 23.46 15.15 13.08
C ALA A 302 24.25 14.57 14.27
N ALA A 303 23.56 14.06 15.29
CA ALA A 303 24.16 13.42 16.46
C ALA A 303 24.91 12.14 16.09
N ARG A 304 24.41 11.35 15.13
CA ARG A 304 25.05 10.14 14.59
C ARG A 304 26.26 10.45 13.70
N HIS A 305 26.32 11.63 13.08
CA HIS A 305 27.54 12.08 12.40
C HIS A 305 28.69 12.32 13.41
N ALA A 306 28.38 12.81 14.61
CA ALA A 306 29.34 12.94 15.72
C ALA A 306 29.54 11.63 16.52
N ARG A 307 28.58 10.70 16.45
CA ARG A 307 28.55 9.40 17.16
C ARG A 307 28.21 8.24 16.21
N PRO A 308 29.19 7.75 15.43
CA PRO A 308 28.97 6.71 14.42
C PRO A 308 28.50 5.36 14.98
N GLU A 309 28.63 5.15 16.30
CA GLU A 309 28.13 3.96 17.02
C GLU A 309 26.60 3.92 17.16
N LEU A 310 25.91 5.06 16.96
CA LEU A 310 24.45 5.08 16.92
C LEU A 310 23.93 4.28 15.71
N PRO A 311 22.93 3.40 15.87
CA PRO A 311 22.39 2.62 14.76
C PRO A 311 21.72 3.53 13.71
N PRO A 312 21.64 3.11 12.44
CA PRO A 312 20.89 3.85 11.43
C PRO A 312 19.39 3.91 11.80
N LEU A 313 18.81 5.10 11.73
CA LEU A 313 17.38 5.35 11.93
C LEU A 313 16.75 5.81 10.60
N PRO A 314 16.47 4.90 9.66
CA PRO A 314 15.94 5.26 8.34
C PRO A 314 14.57 5.94 8.44
N ALA A 315 14.30 6.83 7.50
CA ALA A 315 12.95 7.29 7.21
C ALA A 315 12.07 6.08 6.86
N LEU A 316 10.79 6.11 7.23
CA LEU A 316 9.84 5.05 6.93
C LEU A 316 8.65 5.61 6.18
N VAL A 317 8.51 5.24 4.91
CA VAL A 317 7.35 5.61 4.09
C VAL A 317 6.29 4.53 4.23
N VAL A 318 5.17 4.88 4.86
CA VAL A 318 3.97 4.05 4.94
C VAL A 318 3.07 4.40 3.75
N VAL A 319 2.87 3.45 2.84
CA VAL A 319 1.96 3.61 1.68
C VAL A 319 0.72 2.77 1.92
N VAL A 320 -0.46 3.38 1.89
CA VAL A 320 -1.75 2.71 2.12
C VAL A 320 -2.63 2.86 0.89
N ASP A 321 -2.78 1.78 0.11
CA ASP A 321 -3.67 1.74 -1.04
C ASP A 321 -5.09 1.29 -0.65
N GLU A 322 -6.09 1.92 -1.27
CA GLU A 322 -7.52 1.86 -0.93
C GLU A 322 -7.85 2.31 0.51
N PHE A 323 -7.15 3.34 1.02
CA PHE A 323 -7.30 3.80 2.42
C PHE A 323 -8.73 4.21 2.80
N SER A 324 -9.53 4.71 1.86
CA SER A 324 -10.91 5.14 2.14
C SER A 324 -11.83 3.96 2.48
N GLU A 325 -11.48 2.77 2.04
CA GLU A 325 -12.21 1.51 2.27
C GLU A 325 -11.75 0.86 3.58
N LEU A 326 -10.45 0.97 3.90
CA LEU A 326 -9.92 0.69 5.24
C LEU A 326 -10.67 1.52 6.30
N LEU A 327 -10.84 2.83 6.08
CA LEU A 327 -11.64 3.72 6.93
C LEU A 327 -13.17 3.53 6.79
N ALA A 328 -13.64 2.77 5.80
CA ALA A 328 -15.05 2.39 5.70
C ALA A 328 -15.37 1.21 6.63
N GLN A 329 -14.44 0.28 6.79
CA GLN A 329 -14.61 -0.92 7.62
C GLN A 329 -14.07 -0.76 9.05
N ARG A 330 -13.02 0.05 9.26
CA ARG A 330 -12.42 0.35 10.58
C ARG A 330 -12.13 1.85 10.74
N PRO A 331 -13.15 2.66 11.14
CA PRO A 331 -13.00 4.11 11.28
C PRO A 331 -11.91 4.54 12.26
N GLU A 332 -11.66 3.76 13.32
CA GLU A 332 -10.72 4.04 14.41
C GLU A 332 -9.27 4.22 13.93
N MET A 333 -8.94 3.67 12.76
CA MET A 333 -7.63 3.82 12.11
C MET A 333 -7.30 5.30 11.80
N ILE A 334 -8.30 6.20 11.74
CA ILE A 334 -8.05 7.64 11.53
C ILE A 334 -7.20 8.25 12.66
N ASP A 335 -7.37 7.80 13.91
CA ASP A 335 -6.63 8.35 15.06
C ASP A 335 -5.14 7.99 15.00
N LEU A 336 -4.80 6.81 14.46
CA LEU A 336 -3.43 6.43 14.16
C LEU A 336 -2.87 7.24 12.98
N MET A 337 -3.64 7.45 11.91
CA MET A 337 -3.22 8.29 10.78
C MET A 337 -2.97 9.74 11.20
N VAL A 338 -3.83 10.32 12.04
CA VAL A 338 -3.66 11.66 12.63
C VAL A 338 -2.47 11.70 13.59
N THR A 339 -2.24 10.63 14.36
CA THR A 339 -1.04 10.51 15.21
C THR A 339 0.25 10.47 14.37
N ILE A 340 0.24 9.76 13.23
CA ILE A 340 1.34 9.79 12.25
C ILE A 340 1.47 11.18 11.61
N GLY A 341 0.38 11.86 11.26
CA GLY A 341 0.42 13.22 10.72
C GLY A 341 1.02 14.24 11.70
N ARG A 342 0.77 14.07 13.00
CA ARG A 342 1.26 14.94 14.08
C ARG A 342 2.71 14.66 14.50
N LEU A 343 3.09 13.39 14.63
CA LEU A 343 4.38 12.96 15.18
C LEU A 343 5.37 12.51 14.09
N GLY A 344 4.89 12.16 12.90
CA GLY A 344 5.71 11.51 11.87
C GLY A 344 6.86 12.36 11.39
N ARG A 345 6.65 13.68 11.29
CA ARG A 345 7.69 14.68 11.03
C ARG A 345 8.95 14.48 11.90
N SER A 346 8.81 14.53 13.22
CA SER A 346 9.95 14.35 14.13
C SER A 346 10.46 12.91 14.20
N LEU A 347 9.63 11.92 13.89
CA LEU A 347 10.01 10.49 13.92
C LEU A 347 10.51 9.95 12.57
N GLY A 348 10.56 10.76 11.50
CA GLY A 348 10.89 10.30 10.15
C GLY A 348 9.88 9.29 9.58
N LEU A 349 8.61 9.39 9.98
CA LEU A 349 7.49 8.63 9.41
C LEU A 349 6.81 9.48 8.34
N HIS A 350 6.72 8.95 7.14
CA HIS A 350 6.06 9.57 6.00
C HIS A 350 4.81 8.77 5.65
N LEU A 351 3.73 9.41 5.22
CA LEU A 351 2.44 8.74 4.98
C LEU A 351 1.88 9.12 3.61
N LEU A 352 1.73 8.12 2.73
CA LEU A 352 1.06 8.27 1.44
C LEU A 352 -0.24 7.47 1.46
N LEU A 353 -1.36 8.18 1.51
CA LEU A 353 -2.70 7.59 1.41
C LEU A 353 -3.15 7.59 -0.05
N ALA A 354 -3.61 6.45 -0.56
CA ALA A 354 -4.04 6.30 -1.94
C ALA A 354 -5.41 5.61 -2.03
N SER A 355 -6.26 6.04 -2.97
CA SER A 355 -7.61 5.47 -3.13
C SER A 355 -8.20 5.72 -4.52
N GLN A 356 -9.13 4.85 -4.95
CA GLN A 356 -9.87 5.01 -6.20
C GLN A 356 -10.96 6.09 -6.14
N ARG A 357 -11.44 6.43 -4.94
CA ARG A 357 -12.46 7.46 -4.65
C ARG A 357 -12.12 8.19 -3.37
N LEU A 358 -12.72 9.36 -3.16
CA LEU A 358 -12.57 10.11 -1.91
C LEU A 358 -13.92 10.38 -1.25
N ASP A 359 -13.98 10.15 0.06
CA ASP A 359 -15.04 10.55 0.97
C ASP A 359 -14.46 11.60 1.94
N GLU A 360 -14.71 12.89 1.67
CA GLU A 360 -14.20 14.01 2.47
C GLU A 360 -14.56 13.88 3.95
N GLY A 361 -15.73 13.29 4.27
CA GLY A 361 -16.18 13.10 5.64
C GLY A 361 -15.23 12.26 6.51
N ARG A 362 -14.35 11.45 5.88
CA ARG A 362 -13.40 10.55 6.54
C ARG A 362 -11.98 11.12 6.66
N LEU A 363 -11.66 12.26 6.04
CA LEU A 363 -10.34 12.90 6.17
C LEU A 363 -10.25 13.91 7.32
N ARG A 364 -11.34 14.15 8.05
CA ARG A 364 -11.42 15.10 9.16
C ARG A 364 -10.26 14.94 10.15
N GLY A 365 -9.56 16.04 10.41
CA GLY A 365 -8.37 16.08 11.28
C GLY A 365 -7.06 15.64 10.62
N LEU A 366 -7.11 14.98 9.45
CA LEU A 366 -5.92 14.56 8.71
C LEU A 366 -5.56 15.52 7.55
N GLU A 367 -6.55 16.21 6.96
CA GLU A 367 -6.40 17.14 5.83
C GLU A 367 -5.27 18.17 6.00
N SER A 368 -5.09 18.67 7.22
CA SER A 368 -4.06 19.65 7.62
C SER A 368 -2.64 19.10 7.63
N HIS A 369 -2.48 17.77 7.67
CA HIS A 369 -1.19 17.09 7.64
C HIS A 369 -0.79 16.66 6.22
N LEU A 370 -1.77 16.46 5.32
CA LEU A 370 -1.56 16.08 3.93
C LEU A 370 -1.04 17.29 3.14
N SER A 371 0.27 17.34 2.95
CA SER A 371 1.03 18.50 2.47
C SER A 371 1.12 18.56 0.94
N TYR A 372 1.26 17.41 0.30
CA TYR A 372 1.19 17.25 -1.15
C TYR A 372 0.00 16.39 -1.58
N ARG A 373 -0.54 16.66 -2.76
CA ARG A 373 -1.70 15.94 -3.32
C ARG A 373 -1.45 15.61 -4.78
N ILE A 374 -1.67 14.34 -5.13
CA ILE A 374 -1.60 13.82 -6.49
C ILE A 374 -3.01 13.42 -6.90
N ALA A 375 -3.48 13.97 -8.01
CA ALA A 375 -4.74 13.59 -8.62
C ALA A 375 -4.47 13.05 -10.03
N LEU A 376 -4.60 11.74 -10.20
CA LEU A 376 -4.84 11.16 -11.51
C LEU A 376 -6.30 11.39 -11.88
N ARG A 377 -6.73 10.91 -13.06
CA ARG A 377 -8.11 11.09 -13.52
C ARG A 377 -9.16 10.63 -12.49
N THR A 378 -10.06 11.53 -12.08
CA THR A 378 -11.15 11.28 -11.13
C THR A 378 -12.46 10.90 -11.82
N PHE A 379 -13.38 10.22 -11.11
CA PHE A 379 -14.70 9.90 -11.63
C PHE A 379 -15.58 11.14 -11.78
N SER A 380 -15.37 12.18 -10.95
CA SER A 380 -16.17 13.43 -11.01
C SER A 380 -15.34 14.71 -10.84
N THR A 381 -15.94 15.84 -11.19
CA THR A 381 -15.39 17.17 -10.86
C THR A 381 -15.54 17.55 -9.38
N SER A 382 -16.31 16.81 -8.57
CA SER A 382 -16.36 17.02 -7.11
C SER A 382 -15.17 16.36 -6.43
N GLU A 383 -14.83 15.11 -6.78
CA GLU A 383 -13.60 14.44 -6.32
C GLU A 383 -12.34 15.25 -6.67
N SER A 384 -12.29 15.84 -7.87
CA SER A 384 -11.17 16.71 -8.26
C SER A 384 -11.07 17.95 -7.37
N ARG A 385 -12.20 18.59 -7.02
CA ARG A 385 -12.19 19.76 -6.13
C ARG A 385 -11.83 19.40 -4.69
N ALA A 386 -12.29 18.26 -4.19
CA ALA A 386 -11.94 17.73 -2.87
C ALA A 386 -10.41 17.50 -2.71
N VAL A 387 -9.71 17.22 -3.81
CA VAL A 387 -8.25 16.98 -3.82
C VAL A 387 -7.45 18.23 -4.23
N LEU A 388 -7.86 18.98 -5.26
CA LEU A 388 -7.06 20.07 -5.85
C LEU A 388 -7.67 21.47 -5.68
N GLY A 389 -8.86 21.60 -5.10
CA GLY A 389 -9.68 22.81 -5.18
C GLY A 389 -10.32 23.09 -6.56
N VAL A 390 -9.77 22.50 -7.63
CA VAL A 390 -10.18 22.71 -9.03
C VAL A 390 -10.78 21.44 -9.67
N PRO A 391 -11.65 21.54 -10.71
CA PRO A 391 -12.27 20.38 -11.37
C PRO A 391 -11.34 19.60 -12.32
N ASP A 392 -10.13 20.09 -12.57
CA ASP A 392 -9.29 19.79 -13.72
C ASP A 392 -8.85 18.32 -13.84
N ALA A 393 -8.67 17.60 -12.73
CA ALA A 393 -8.26 16.19 -12.77
C ALA A 393 -9.33 15.29 -13.43
N HIS A 394 -10.60 15.66 -13.39
CA HIS A 394 -11.67 14.93 -14.09
C HIS A 394 -11.50 14.99 -15.62
N HIS A 395 -10.94 16.10 -16.11
CA HIS A 395 -10.73 16.39 -17.53
C HIS A 395 -9.40 15.84 -18.07
N LEU A 396 -8.62 15.13 -17.25
CA LEU A 396 -7.42 14.42 -17.70
C LEU A 396 -7.76 13.36 -18.78
N PRO A 397 -6.85 13.12 -19.75
CA PRO A 397 -7.07 12.12 -20.80
C PRO A 397 -7.39 10.72 -20.27
N SER A 398 -8.10 9.92 -21.06
CA SER A 398 -8.33 8.48 -20.79
C SER A 398 -7.05 7.61 -20.82
N LEU A 399 -5.88 8.20 -21.04
CA LEU A 399 -4.60 7.51 -21.16
C LEU A 399 -3.94 7.41 -19.77
N PRO A 400 -3.62 6.19 -19.27
CA PRO A 400 -3.09 6.01 -17.92
C PRO A 400 -1.78 6.76 -17.66
N GLY A 401 -1.61 7.19 -16.41
CA GLY A 401 -0.44 7.93 -15.93
C GLY A 401 -0.54 9.45 -16.08
N SER A 402 -1.60 9.98 -16.70
CA SER A 402 -1.87 11.43 -16.71
C SER A 402 -2.33 11.89 -15.33
N ALA A 403 -1.71 12.94 -14.77
CA ALA A 403 -1.95 13.39 -13.41
C ALA A 403 -1.66 14.89 -13.20
N PHE A 404 -2.14 15.44 -12.08
CA PHE A 404 -1.69 16.70 -11.49
C PHE A 404 -0.99 16.42 -10.15
N LEU A 405 0.05 17.20 -9.87
CA LEU A 405 0.69 17.33 -8.56
C LEU A 405 0.43 18.74 -8.01
N ALA A 406 -0.08 18.81 -6.78
CA ALA A 406 -0.20 20.03 -5.98
C ALA A 406 0.73 19.95 -4.77
N THR A 407 1.49 21.01 -4.52
CA THR A 407 2.40 21.14 -3.37
C THR A 407 2.23 22.51 -2.75
N GLY A 408 1.57 22.59 -1.59
CA GLY A 408 1.03 23.86 -1.08
C GLY A 408 -0.26 24.26 -1.80
N THR A 409 -0.49 25.57 -1.96
CA THR A 409 -1.79 26.14 -2.37
C THR A 409 -1.84 26.71 -3.79
N ASP A 410 -0.70 27.10 -4.37
CA ASP A 410 -0.68 28.11 -5.44
C ASP A 410 -0.30 27.57 -6.84
N GLU A 411 0.31 26.38 -6.93
CA GLU A 411 0.74 25.80 -8.21
C GLU A 411 0.25 24.36 -8.42
N LEU A 412 -0.15 24.06 -9.67
CA LEU A 412 -0.59 22.75 -10.14
C LEU A 412 0.29 22.30 -11.32
N VAL A 413 1.12 21.29 -11.09
CA VAL A 413 2.00 20.72 -12.12
C VAL A 413 1.26 19.57 -12.81
N GLN A 414 0.84 19.77 -14.06
CA GLN A 414 0.36 18.66 -14.89
C GLN A 414 1.54 17.82 -15.35
N PHE A 415 1.47 16.51 -15.15
CA PHE A 415 2.53 15.58 -15.51
C PHE A 415 2.00 14.25 -16.04
N ARG A 416 2.91 13.50 -16.66
CA ARG A 416 2.72 12.10 -17.03
C ARG A 416 3.68 11.23 -16.26
N GLY A 417 3.14 10.39 -15.37
CA GLY A 417 3.91 9.45 -14.55
C GLY A 417 4.72 8.46 -15.41
N ALA A 418 5.90 8.09 -14.90
CA ALA A 418 6.71 7.02 -15.49
C ALA A 418 6.09 5.63 -15.25
N TYR A 419 6.63 4.62 -15.94
CA TYR A 419 6.23 3.22 -15.79
C TYR A 419 7.38 2.33 -15.27
N VAL A 420 7.00 1.20 -14.69
CA VAL A 420 7.90 0.13 -14.22
C VAL A 420 7.47 -1.27 -14.70
N SER A 421 6.19 -1.48 -15.01
CA SER A 421 5.61 -2.75 -15.48
C SER A 421 5.85 -3.02 -16.98
N GLY A 422 6.70 -2.24 -17.65
CA GLY A 422 7.00 -2.38 -19.08
C GLY A 422 8.34 -3.06 -19.34
N HIS A 423 8.45 -3.77 -20.47
CA HIS A 423 9.64 -4.50 -20.90
C HIS A 423 10.65 -3.60 -21.62
N GLY A 424 11.87 -3.50 -21.08
CA GLY A 424 12.98 -2.76 -21.65
C GLY A 424 12.86 -1.23 -21.59
N ASP A 425 14.00 -0.55 -21.68
CA ASP A 425 14.05 0.91 -21.68
C ASP A 425 13.54 1.48 -23.00
N THR A 426 12.42 2.21 -22.93
CA THR A 426 12.19 3.30 -23.89
C THR A 426 13.06 4.47 -23.46
N ALA A 427 14.30 4.50 -23.99
CA ALA A 427 15.26 5.58 -23.80
C ALA A 427 14.81 6.88 -24.53
N ALA A 428 13.68 7.43 -24.08
CA ALA A 428 13.29 8.81 -24.32
C ALA A 428 14.26 9.69 -23.50
N VAL A 429 15.41 9.99 -24.10
CA VAL A 429 16.51 10.72 -23.44
C VAL A 429 16.00 12.07 -22.95
N VAL A 430 15.85 12.19 -21.63
CA VAL A 430 15.48 13.46 -20.98
C VAL A 430 16.52 14.52 -21.35
N GLY A 431 16.07 15.62 -21.96
CA GLY A 431 16.95 16.67 -22.46
C GLY A 431 17.43 16.53 -23.91
N ALA A 432 17.17 15.42 -24.61
CA ALA A 432 17.40 15.36 -26.05
C ALA A 432 16.37 16.22 -26.79
N ARG A 433 16.78 17.43 -27.20
CA ARG A 433 16.00 18.28 -28.13
C ARG A 433 15.74 17.50 -29.42
N VAL A 434 14.52 16.96 -29.55
CA VAL A 434 13.99 16.55 -30.86
C VAL A 434 14.14 17.76 -31.78
N PRO A 435 14.84 17.66 -32.92
CA PRO A 435 15.13 18.82 -33.77
C PRO A 435 13.82 19.36 -34.33
N SER A 436 13.37 20.50 -33.78
CA SER A 436 12.11 21.14 -34.12
C SER A 436 12.18 21.71 -35.54
N ARG A 437 11.83 20.88 -36.53
CA ARG A 437 11.66 21.32 -37.93
C ARG A 437 10.61 22.43 -37.97
N ALA A 438 11.06 23.66 -38.23
CA ALA A 438 10.18 24.77 -38.53
C ALA A 438 9.59 24.54 -39.94
N TYR A 439 8.27 24.39 -40.02
CA TYR A 439 7.55 24.41 -41.28
C TYR A 439 7.06 25.84 -41.56
N PRO A 440 7.12 26.33 -42.81
CA PRO A 440 6.56 27.63 -43.15
C PRO A 440 5.04 27.59 -42.97
N PHE A 441 4.49 28.54 -42.22
CA PHE A 441 3.04 28.65 -42.07
C PHE A 441 2.43 29.15 -43.38
N VAL A 442 1.72 28.26 -44.07
CA VAL A 442 1.07 28.53 -45.36
C VAL A 442 -0.44 28.25 -45.32
N VAL A 443 -1.16 28.87 -46.26
CA VAL A 443 -2.62 28.79 -46.36
C VAL A 443 -3.10 27.39 -46.71
N GLY A 444 -2.43 26.73 -47.67
CA GLY A 444 -2.75 25.36 -48.09
C GLY A 444 -2.18 24.28 -47.15
N PRO A 445 -2.47 23.00 -47.42
CA PRO A 445 -1.96 21.87 -46.63
C PRO A 445 -0.42 21.76 -46.69
N VAL A 446 0.20 21.51 -45.55
CA VAL A 446 1.64 21.17 -45.44
C VAL A 446 1.76 19.65 -45.32
N PRO A 447 2.52 18.95 -46.20
CA PRO A 447 2.69 17.51 -46.10
C PRO A 447 3.14 17.07 -44.70
N LEU A 448 2.52 16.01 -44.18
CA LEU A 448 3.05 15.32 -43.01
C LEU A 448 4.43 14.74 -43.38
N PRO A 449 5.48 14.95 -42.58
CA PRO A 449 6.79 14.37 -42.87
C PRO A 449 6.72 12.85 -42.77
N ASP A 450 7.43 12.16 -43.66
CA ASP A 450 7.64 10.72 -43.56
C ASP A 450 8.22 10.38 -42.18
N ARG A 451 7.37 9.80 -41.32
CA ARG A 451 7.85 9.16 -40.10
C ARG A 451 8.64 7.93 -40.56
N PRO A 452 9.94 7.78 -40.20
CA PRO A 452 10.61 6.51 -40.41
C PRO A 452 9.78 5.44 -39.69
N PRO A 453 9.57 4.26 -40.30
CA PRO A 453 8.64 3.28 -39.76
C PRO A 453 9.10 2.86 -38.37
N VAL A 454 8.37 3.32 -37.36
CA VAL A 454 8.47 2.81 -36.00
C VAL A 454 8.01 1.37 -36.08
N ARG A 455 8.96 0.45 -36.31
CA ARG A 455 8.70 -0.98 -36.21
C ARG A 455 7.99 -1.19 -34.88
N PRO A 456 6.78 -1.79 -34.85
CA PRO A 456 6.20 -2.20 -33.59
C PRO A 456 7.16 -3.25 -33.02
N ARG A 457 7.98 -2.85 -32.03
CA ARG A 457 8.61 -3.82 -31.14
C ARG A 457 7.47 -4.54 -30.45
N ASP A 458 7.48 -5.86 -30.50
CA ASP A 458 6.49 -6.67 -29.84
C ASP A 458 6.37 -6.25 -28.38
N ARG A 459 5.15 -5.89 -27.95
CA ARG A 459 4.86 -5.66 -26.53
C ARG A 459 5.02 -6.94 -25.72
N ASN A 460 5.03 -8.09 -26.41
CA ASN A 460 5.37 -9.42 -25.94
C ASN A 460 6.89 -9.67 -25.91
N GLY A 461 7.71 -8.64 -25.63
CA GLY A 461 9.15 -8.79 -25.46
C GLY A 461 9.47 -9.56 -24.18
N GLY A 462 9.66 -10.88 -24.29
CA GLY A 462 9.85 -11.81 -23.17
C GLY A 462 11.19 -11.71 -22.42
N GLY A 463 11.63 -10.49 -22.10
CA GLY A 463 12.65 -10.22 -21.09
C GLY A 463 12.01 -9.71 -19.79
N PRO A 464 12.80 -9.36 -18.76
CA PRO A 464 12.27 -8.79 -17.52
C PRO A 464 11.68 -7.39 -17.73
N THR A 465 10.70 -7.05 -16.90
CA THR A 465 10.20 -5.68 -16.74
C THR A 465 11.24 -4.77 -16.09
N VAL A 466 11.04 -3.45 -16.19
CA VAL A 466 11.84 -2.46 -15.44
C VAL A 466 11.74 -2.71 -13.93
N MET A 467 10.56 -3.09 -13.40
CA MET A 467 10.35 -3.45 -12.00
C MET A 467 11.23 -4.64 -11.59
N GLU A 468 11.16 -5.78 -12.29
CA GLU A 468 11.95 -6.97 -11.97
C GLU A 468 13.46 -6.68 -12.08
N THR A 469 13.87 -5.88 -13.06
CA THR A 469 15.27 -5.45 -13.25
C THR A 469 15.78 -4.65 -12.06
N VAL A 470 14.97 -3.71 -11.53
CA VAL A 470 15.33 -2.91 -10.34
C VAL A 470 15.30 -3.74 -9.05
N ILE A 471 14.31 -4.62 -8.87
CA ILE A 471 14.25 -5.54 -7.72
C ILE A 471 15.49 -6.44 -7.71
N ALA A 472 15.86 -7.05 -8.85
CA ALA A 472 17.04 -7.90 -8.96
C ALA A 472 18.37 -7.14 -8.76
N ALA A 473 18.42 -5.85 -9.11
CA ALA A 473 19.58 -5.00 -8.85
C ALA A 473 19.81 -4.74 -7.35
N LEU A 474 18.71 -4.51 -6.61
CA LEU A 474 18.68 -4.14 -5.19
C LEU A 474 18.61 -5.33 -4.23
N ALA A 475 18.19 -6.52 -4.68
CA ALA A 475 18.08 -7.71 -3.85
C ALA A 475 19.43 -8.05 -3.16
N GLY A 476 19.37 -8.25 -1.84
CA GLY A 476 20.53 -8.58 -1.01
C GLY A 476 21.58 -7.46 -0.86
N GLN A 477 21.27 -6.21 -1.23
CA GLN A 477 22.17 -5.07 -1.06
C GLN A 477 21.88 -4.31 0.26
N GLY A 478 22.92 -3.92 0.99
CA GLY A 478 22.78 -3.17 2.25
C GLY A 478 22.14 -3.98 3.38
N THR A 479 21.79 -3.28 4.47
CA THR A 479 21.20 -3.86 5.69
C THR A 479 19.68 -4.02 5.52
N PRO A 480 19.10 -5.24 5.66
CA PRO A 480 17.66 -5.43 5.55
C PRO A 480 16.86 -4.59 6.56
N ALA A 481 15.71 -4.11 6.12
CA ALA A 481 14.79 -3.30 6.92
C ALA A 481 14.43 -3.96 8.26
N HIS A 482 14.38 -3.15 9.32
CA HIS A 482 13.80 -3.56 10.59
C HIS A 482 12.35 -3.98 10.39
N ARG A 483 11.97 -5.16 10.91
CA ARG A 483 10.65 -5.77 10.65
C ARG A 483 9.58 -5.21 11.59
N VAL A 484 8.91 -4.14 11.15
CA VAL A 484 7.68 -3.61 11.78
C VAL A 484 6.56 -4.66 11.76
N TRP A 485 6.41 -5.40 10.66
CA TRP A 485 5.43 -6.49 10.53
C TRP A 485 6.15 -7.84 10.53
N LEU A 486 5.83 -8.69 11.50
CA LEU A 486 6.07 -10.12 11.39
C LEU A 486 4.87 -10.80 10.71
N PRO A 487 5.05 -11.92 10.00
CA PRO A 487 3.92 -12.69 9.47
C PRO A 487 2.87 -12.99 10.57
N PRO A 488 1.58 -13.13 10.25
CA PRO A 488 0.58 -13.63 11.19
C PRO A 488 0.94 -15.04 11.72
N LEU A 489 0.36 -15.44 12.86
CA LEU A 489 0.42 -16.82 13.34
C LEU A 489 -0.71 -17.66 12.71
N SER A 490 -0.67 -17.82 11.39
CA SER A 490 -1.66 -18.61 10.63
C SER A 490 -1.44 -20.13 10.73
N ALA A 491 -0.21 -20.56 11.01
CA ALA A 491 0.14 -21.96 11.28
C ALA A 491 0.80 -22.08 12.66
N PRO A 492 0.46 -23.10 13.47
CA PRO A 492 1.16 -23.37 14.72
C PRO A 492 2.58 -23.87 14.44
N PRO A 493 3.61 -23.41 15.18
CA PRO A 493 4.95 -23.98 15.09
C PRO A 493 4.98 -25.41 15.67
N PRO A 494 5.91 -26.28 15.22
CA PRO A 494 6.18 -27.53 15.89
C PRO A 494 6.87 -27.28 17.25
N LEU A 495 6.82 -28.27 18.14
CA LEU A 495 7.25 -28.09 19.53
C LEU A 495 8.77 -27.94 19.70
N ASP A 496 9.56 -28.46 18.77
CA ASP A 496 11.02 -28.30 18.72
C ASP A 496 11.47 -26.92 18.21
N ASP A 497 10.71 -26.26 17.32
CA ASP A 497 10.89 -24.83 17.02
C ASP A 497 10.63 -23.95 18.27
N VAL A 498 9.69 -24.36 19.12
CA VAL A 498 9.31 -23.63 20.35
C VAL A 498 10.31 -23.88 21.50
N LEU A 499 10.77 -25.12 21.70
CA LEU A 499 11.69 -25.48 22.79
C LEU A 499 13.17 -25.32 22.42
N GLY A 500 13.50 -25.34 21.14
CA GLY A 500 14.87 -25.42 20.62
C GLY A 500 15.41 -26.86 20.51
N PRO A 501 16.66 -27.02 20.05
CA PRO A 501 17.17 -28.29 19.53
C PRO A 501 17.16 -29.43 20.57
N LEU A 502 16.57 -30.55 20.17
CA LEU A 502 16.54 -31.79 20.96
C LEU A 502 17.87 -32.54 20.85
N ARG A 503 18.34 -33.12 21.95
CA ARG A 503 19.55 -33.97 22.01
C ARG A 503 19.36 -35.11 22.98
N VAL A 504 19.96 -36.27 22.70
CA VAL A 504 20.05 -37.36 23.68
C VAL A 504 21.16 -37.03 24.69
N ILE A 505 20.79 -36.91 25.96
CA ILE A 505 21.70 -36.61 27.07
C ILE A 505 21.80 -37.88 27.95
N PRO A 506 23.02 -38.40 28.23
CA PRO A 506 23.22 -39.51 29.15
C PRO A 506 22.55 -39.26 30.50
N GLY A 507 21.78 -40.24 31.00
CA GLY A 507 21.02 -40.12 32.25
C GLY A 507 19.74 -39.27 32.21
N ARG A 508 19.46 -38.53 31.11
CA ARG A 508 18.20 -37.77 30.95
C ARG A 508 17.32 -38.22 29.77
N GLY A 509 17.89 -38.90 28.77
CA GLY A 509 17.16 -39.30 27.57
C GLY A 509 17.12 -38.20 26.51
N LEU A 510 16.06 -38.14 25.70
CA LEU A 510 15.88 -37.06 24.71
C LEU A 510 15.43 -35.78 25.43
N THR A 511 16.20 -34.71 25.32
CA THR A 511 15.97 -33.46 26.06
C THR A 511 16.12 -32.23 25.15
N ALA A 512 15.24 -31.25 25.30
CA ALA A 512 15.33 -29.97 24.60
C ALA A 512 16.40 -29.05 25.23
N THR A 513 17.33 -28.55 24.42
CA THR A 513 18.54 -27.83 24.89
C THR A 513 18.54 -26.32 24.62
N GLY A 514 17.44 -25.77 24.09
CA GLY A 514 17.32 -24.36 23.76
C GLY A 514 17.26 -23.40 24.95
N ALA A 515 17.20 -22.09 24.67
CA ALA A 515 16.95 -21.09 25.70
C ALA A 515 15.47 -21.10 26.17
N ALA A 516 14.54 -21.44 25.27
CA ALA A 516 13.11 -21.51 25.56
C ALA A 516 12.72 -22.72 26.43
N SER A 517 13.41 -23.86 26.30
CA SER A 517 13.32 -24.98 27.25
C SER A 517 14.01 -24.73 28.61
N ARG A 518 14.53 -23.51 28.82
CA ARG A 518 15.20 -23.03 30.04
C ARG A 518 14.65 -21.68 30.51
N ALA A 519 13.43 -21.32 30.09
CA ALA A 519 12.89 -19.96 30.14
C ALA A 519 12.42 -19.47 31.53
N GLY A 520 13.35 -19.43 32.49
CA GLY A 520 13.22 -18.70 33.76
C GLY A 520 14.11 -17.45 33.83
N ILE A 521 14.47 -16.88 32.68
CA ILE A 521 15.53 -15.86 32.57
C ILE A 521 14.97 -14.56 31.99
N SER A 522 14.77 -13.56 32.85
CA SER A 522 14.76 -12.15 32.43
C SER A 522 16.21 -11.74 32.09
N PRO A 523 16.48 -11.17 30.89
CA PRO A 523 17.81 -10.69 30.54
C PRO A 523 18.16 -9.43 31.35
N GLY A 524 18.91 -9.59 32.45
CA GLY A 524 19.37 -8.48 33.29
C GLY A 524 19.70 -8.82 34.75
N GLY A 525 19.28 -9.99 35.26
CA GLY A 525 19.59 -10.41 36.64
C GLY A 525 21.05 -10.85 36.82
N PRO A 526 21.78 -10.39 37.86
CA PRO A 526 23.11 -10.88 38.18
C PRO A 526 23.07 -12.25 38.88
N SER A 527 24.20 -12.96 38.84
CA SER A 527 24.47 -14.30 39.40
C SER A 527 23.78 -15.49 38.67
N GLY A 528 24.60 -16.39 38.11
CA GLY A 528 24.14 -17.59 37.39
C GLY A 528 23.79 -18.77 38.29
N ALA A 529 23.08 -18.53 39.40
CA ALA A 529 22.93 -19.43 40.54
C ALA A 529 21.47 -19.88 40.79
N ASN A 530 20.80 -20.39 39.74
CA ASN A 530 19.60 -21.24 39.84
C ASN A 530 19.43 -21.96 38.49
N ARG A 531 20.11 -23.11 38.32
CA ARG A 531 20.23 -23.80 37.02
C ARG A 531 19.51 -25.15 36.94
N GLU A 532 18.84 -25.57 38.00
CA GLU A 532 18.28 -26.92 38.15
C GLU A 532 16.84 -26.83 38.70
N GLY A 533 15.90 -27.51 38.05
CA GLY A 533 14.57 -27.79 38.61
C GLY A 533 13.45 -26.76 38.40
N GLY A 534 13.53 -25.83 37.44
CA GLY A 534 12.41 -24.96 37.07
C GLY A 534 11.39 -25.65 36.16
N ARG A 535 10.12 -25.75 36.58
CA ARG A 535 9.01 -26.35 35.78
C ARG A 535 8.36 -25.33 34.83
N GLN A 536 9.19 -24.53 34.18
CA GLN A 536 8.77 -23.50 33.24
C GLN A 536 9.00 -24.01 31.82
N ILE A 537 7.97 -23.95 30.98
CA ILE A 537 8.04 -24.51 29.63
C ILE A 537 7.26 -23.71 28.58
N ALA A 538 7.94 -23.42 27.47
CA ALA A 538 7.32 -22.87 26.28
C ALA A 538 6.45 -23.92 25.56
N ILE A 539 5.16 -23.64 25.38
CA ILE A 539 4.17 -24.51 24.71
C ILE A 539 3.61 -23.92 23.41
N GLY A 540 4.06 -22.73 23.02
CA GLY A 540 3.61 -22.01 21.83
C GLY A 540 4.27 -20.64 21.72
N LEU A 541 3.67 -19.75 20.92
CA LEU A 541 4.13 -18.37 20.74
C LEU A 541 3.00 -17.37 21.04
N VAL A 542 3.35 -16.29 21.74
CA VAL A 542 2.53 -15.09 21.93
C VAL A 542 2.96 -14.07 20.89
N ASP A 543 2.06 -13.73 19.96
CA ASP A 543 2.28 -12.63 19.02
C ASP A 543 2.15 -11.29 19.75
N ARG A 544 3.16 -10.42 19.64
CA ARG A 544 3.15 -9.08 20.25
C ARG A 544 3.42 -8.02 19.17
N PRO A 545 2.43 -7.70 18.31
CA PRO A 545 2.61 -6.77 17.19
C PRO A 545 3.14 -5.41 17.64
N CYS A 546 2.59 -4.86 18.73
CA CYS A 546 3.03 -3.60 19.34
C CYS A 546 4.48 -3.62 19.88
N LEU A 547 5.03 -4.79 20.20
CA LEU A 547 6.46 -4.97 20.53
C LEU A 547 7.28 -5.53 19.36
N GLN A 548 6.68 -5.63 18.17
CA GLN A 548 7.28 -6.08 16.90
C GLN A 548 8.02 -7.43 16.99
N ARG A 549 7.55 -8.31 17.89
CA ARG A 549 8.19 -9.59 18.21
C ARG A 549 7.18 -10.68 18.57
N ARG A 550 7.66 -11.91 18.70
CA ARG A 550 6.92 -13.04 19.25
C ARG A 550 7.66 -13.55 20.48
N ASP A 551 6.96 -13.68 21.60
CA ASP A 551 7.52 -14.21 22.85
C ASP A 551 7.05 -15.66 23.04
N PRO A 552 7.87 -16.59 23.60
CA PRO A 552 7.39 -17.93 23.91
C PRO A 552 6.24 -17.91 24.92
N LEU A 553 5.19 -18.69 24.68
CA LEU A 553 4.11 -18.90 25.65
C LEU A 553 4.58 -19.89 26.72
N VAL A 554 5.10 -19.38 27.84
CA VAL A 554 5.62 -20.19 28.94
C VAL A 554 4.50 -20.52 29.94
N VAL A 555 4.26 -21.82 30.17
CA VAL A 555 3.52 -22.33 31.33
C VAL A 555 4.52 -22.54 32.46
N ASP A 556 4.22 -21.99 33.64
CA ASP A 556 5.01 -22.16 34.85
C ASP A 556 4.26 -23.06 35.84
N LEU A 557 4.78 -24.26 36.09
CA LEU A 557 4.22 -25.18 37.11
C LEU A 557 4.92 -25.07 38.48
N THR A 558 5.62 -23.97 38.77
CA THR A 558 6.22 -23.71 40.08
C THR A 558 5.33 -22.83 40.98
N GLY A 559 5.55 -22.91 42.29
CA GLY A 559 4.83 -22.11 43.29
C GLY A 559 3.30 -22.23 43.22
N ALA A 560 2.62 -21.11 43.44
CA ALA A 560 1.16 -21.01 43.48
C ALA A 560 0.47 -21.16 42.10
N SER A 561 1.22 -21.07 41.00
CA SER A 561 0.69 -21.20 39.63
C SER A 561 0.70 -22.65 39.10
N GLY A 562 1.05 -23.63 39.93
CA GLY A 562 1.26 -25.02 39.53
C GLY A 562 0.05 -25.83 39.02
N HIS A 563 -1.06 -25.19 38.67
CA HIS A 563 -2.25 -25.82 38.10
C HIS A 563 -2.66 -25.13 36.79
N LEU A 564 -2.99 -25.93 35.78
CA LEU A 564 -3.32 -25.47 34.43
C LEU A 564 -4.79 -25.74 34.10
N ALA A 565 -5.43 -24.77 33.44
CA ALA A 565 -6.76 -24.93 32.85
C ALA A 565 -6.74 -24.52 31.37
N VAL A 566 -7.34 -25.35 30.52
CA VAL A 566 -7.45 -25.14 29.06
C VAL A 566 -8.93 -25.04 28.70
N VAL A 567 -9.44 -23.82 28.55
CA VAL A 567 -10.87 -23.56 28.25
C VAL A 567 -11.03 -23.17 26.78
N GLY A 568 -12.07 -23.69 26.11
CA GLY A 568 -12.36 -23.34 24.72
C GLY A 568 -13.44 -24.21 24.09
N GLY A 569 -14.00 -23.77 22.95
CA GLY A 569 -15.12 -24.45 22.29
C GLY A 569 -14.85 -25.88 21.80
N PRO A 570 -15.88 -26.56 21.24
CA PRO A 570 -15.70 -27.83 20.53
C PRO A 570 -14.64 -27.67 19.42
N ARG A 571 -13.75 -28.67 19.28
CA ARG A 571 -12.64 -28.70 18.31
C ARG A 571 -11.60 -27.56 18.40
N ALA A 572 -11.66 -26.69 19.40
CA ALA A 572 -10.71 -25.58 19.61
C ALA A 572 -9.33 -26.00 20.15
N GLY A 573 -8.80 -27.17 19.76
CA GLY A 573 -7.43 -27.61 20.09
C GLY A 573 -7.13 -27.97 21.56
N LYS A 574 -8.14 -28.06 22.45
CA LYS A 574 -7.93 -28.31 23.89
C LYS A 574 -7.05 -29.51 24.22
N SER A 575 -7.40 -30.68 23.68
CA SER A 575 -6.65 -31.93 23.85
C SER A 575 -5.23 -31.80 23.30
N THR A 576 -5.06 -31.11 22.17
CA THR A 576 -3.75 -30.81 21.57
C THR A 576 -2.89 -29.97 22.51
N ALA A 577 -3.46 -28.93 23.13
CA ALA A 577 -2.73 -28.10 24.09
C ALA A 577 -2.29 -28.89 25.34
N LEU A 578 -3.14 -29.76 25.88
CA LEU A 578 -2.76 -30.68 26.96
C LEU A 578 -1.65 -31.66 26.52
N ALA A 579 -1.72 -32.20 25.30
CA ALA A 579 -0.68 -33.05 24.74
C ALA A 579 0.65 -32.30 24.61
N THR A 580 0.64 -31.06 24.10
CA THR A 580 1.84 -30.21 23.98
C THR A 580 2.50 -29.95 25.35
N VAL A 581 1.69 -29.70 26.39
CA VAL A 581 2.18 -29.53 27.77
C VAL A 581 2.88 -30.81 28.25
N VAL A 582 2.24 -31.98 28.12
CA VAL A 582 2.83 -33.26 28.54
C VAL A 582 4.09 -33.62 27.75
N LEU A 583 4.05 -33.51 26.42
CA LEU A 583 5.19 -33.78 25.54
C LEU A 583 6.37 -32.87 25.83
N GLY A 584 6.13 -31.57 26.03
CA GLY A 584 7.18 -30.63 26.36
C GLY A 584 7.78 -30.91 27.74
N LEU A 585 6.94 -31.19 28.74
CA LEU A 585 7.42 -31.50 30.09
C LEU A 585 8.26 -32.79 30.08
N ALA A 586 7.87 -33.79 29.28
CA ALA A 586 8.65 -35.00 29.03
C ALA A 586 9.97 -34.75 28.27
N LEU A 587 10.06 -33.70 27.44
CA LEU A 587 11.27 -33.27 26.75
C LEU A 587 12.18 -32.35 27.60
N THR A 588 11.79 -32.01 28.83
CA THR A 588 12.58 -31.15 29.74
C THR A 588 12.95 -31.88 31.04
N HIS A 589 12.05 -32.70 31.55
CA HIS A 589 12.19 -33.46 32.79
C HIS A 589 12.44 -34.95 32.50
N THR A 590 13.09 -35.67 33.41
CA THR A 590 13.18 -37.14 33.34
C THR A 590 11.92 -37.81 33.88
N PRO A 591 11.66 -39.11 33.60
CA PRO A 591 10.57 -39.86 34.24
C PRO A 591 10.69 -39.94 35.77
N VAL A 592 11.91 -39.85 36.28
CA VAL A 592 12.18 -39.74 37.73
C VAL A 592 11.77 -38.37 38.23
N GLU A 593 11.96 -37.29 37.48
CA GLU A 593 11.53 -35.94 37.88
C GLU A 593 10.02 -35.74 37.76
N LEU A 594 9.38 -36.33 36.74
CA LEU A 594 7.97 -36.13 36.43
C LEU A 594 7.25 -37.45 36.09
N GLY A 595 6.18 -37.73 36.85
CA GLY A 595 5.18 -38.74 36.54
C GLY A 595 3.87 -38.10 36.09
N VAL A 596 3.21 -38.68 35.10
CA VAL A 596 1.99 -38.16 34.48
C VAL A 596 0.92 -39.26 34.45
N HIS A 597 -0.32 -38.92 34.80
CA HIS A 597 -1.48 -39.77 34.59
C HIS A 597 -2.57 -38.97 33.89
N VAL A 598 -3.29 -39.61 32.97
CA VAL A 598 -4.23 -38.94 32.06
C VAL A 598 -5.61 -39.59 32.15
N LEU A 599 -6.63 -38.73 32.28
CA LEU A 599 -8.04 -39.07 32.12
C LEU A 599 -8.53 -38.41 30.82
N ASP A 600 -8.74 -39.20 29.77
CA ASP A 600 -9.15 -38.71 28.45
C ASP A 600 -10.66 -38.95 28.25
N PHE A 601 -11.42 -37.87 28.44
CA PHE A 601 -12.84 -37.80 28.10
C PHE A 601 -13.10 -36.86 26.90
N GLY A 602 -12.03 -36.36 26.26
CA GLY A 602 -12.07 -35.41 25.15
C GLY A 602 -12.15 -36.06 23.77
N GLY A 603 -11.69 -37.32 23.63
CA GLY A 603 -11.89 -38.11 22.42
C GLY A 603 -10.81 -39.16 22.11
N GLY A 604 -9.95 -39.52 23.07
CA GLY A 604 -8.83 -40.45 22.85
C GLY A 604 -7.58 -39.82 22.25
N ALA A 605 -7.55 -38.48 22.11
CA ALA A 605 -6.44 -37.73 21.54
C ALA A 605 -5.15 -37.78 22.40
N LEU A 606 -5.27 -38.08 23.69
CA LEU A 606 -4.14 -38.25 24.61
C LEU A 606 -3.69 -39.71 24.74
N ARG A 607 -4.44 -40.68 24.20
CA ARG A 607 -4.10 -42.12 24.23
C ARG A 607 -2.70 -42.46 23.68
N PRO A 608 -2.16 -41.79 22.63
CA PRO A 608 -0.78 -42.02 22.17
C PRO A 608 0.30 -41.70 23.20
N LEU A 609 0.01 -40.86 24.21
CA LEU A 609 0.99 -40.50 25.25
C LEU A 609 1.33 -41.67 26.19
N ALA A 610 0.54 -42.75 26.19
CA ALA A 610 0.82 -43.96 26.96
C ALA A 610 2.14 -44.66 26.60
N GLY A 611 2.76 -44.32 25.47
CA GLY A 611 4.11 -44.78 25.10
C GLY A 611 5.27 -43.98 25.71
N LEU A 612 5.00 -42.88 26.43
CA LEU A 612 6.03 -42.08 27.08
C LEU A 612 6.42 -42.70 28.44
N PRO A 613 7.73 -42.79 28.77
CA PRO A 613 8.16 -43.37 30.04
C PRO A 613 7.75 -42.55 31.29
N HIS A 614 7.34 -41.29 31.09
CA HIS A 614 6.77 -40.42 32.12
C HIS A 614 5.29 -40.72 32.41
N VAL A 615 4.56 -41.40 31.51
CA VAL A 615 3.10 -41.58 31.60
C VAL A 615 2.76 -42.93 32.21
N GLY A 616 2.36 -42.93 33.48
CA GLY A 616 2.02 -44.15 34.22
C GLY A 616 0.60 -44.68 33.95
N THR A 617 -0.30 -43.85 33.42
CA THR A 617 -1.68 -44.26 33.06
C THR A 617 -2.27 -43.31 32.02
N VAL A 618 -2.98 -43.86 31.04
CA VAL A 618 -4.05 -43.15 30.31
C VAL A 618 -5.32 -43.98 30.45
N ALA A 619 -6.40 -43.36 30.92
CA ALA A 619 -7.70 -44.00 31.11
C ALA A 619 -8.79 -43.22 30.37
N ASP A 620 -9.66 -43.90 29.64
CA ASP A 620 -10.86 -43.30 29.07
C ASP A 620 -12.12 -43.53 29.94
N ARG A 621 -13.25 -42.92 29.58
CA ARG A 621 -14.50 -43.00 30.37
C ARG A 621 -15.11 -44.40 30.47
N GLN A 622 -14.78 -45.32 29.56
CA GLN A 622 -15.22 -46.73 29.63
C GLN A 622 -14.44 -47.49 30.73
N GLU A 623 -13.20 -47.09 31.00
CA GLU A 623 -12.29 -47.70 31.97
C GLU A 623 -12.55 -47.17 33.39
N ALA A 624 -13.83 -47.15 33.81
CA ALA A 624 -14.30 -46.46 35.02
C ALA A 624 -13.58 -46.85 36.32
N ASP A 625 -13.11 -48.10 36.45
CA ASP A 625 -12.28 -48.52 37.58
C ASP A 625 -10.84 -48.00 37.52
N LEU A 626 -10.27 -47.84 36.33
CA LEU A 626 -8.95 -47.22 36.15
C LEU A 626 -9.00 -45.72 36.45
N VAL A 627 -10.09 -45.03 36.05
CA VAL A 627 -10.38 -43.64 36.45
C VAL A 627 -10.46 -43.51 37.98
N ARG A 628 -11.27 -44.36 38.63
CA ARG A 628 -11.41 -44.39 40.10
C ARG A 628 -10.08 -44.65 40.82
N ARG A 629 -9.28 -45.62 40.33
CA ARG A 629 -7.95 -45.96 40.88
C ARG A 629 -6.97 -44.79 40.72
N THR A 630 -6.89 -44.18 39.54
CA THR A 630 -5.99 -43.05 39.26
C THR A 630 -6.21 -41.89 40.23
N ILE A 631 -7.46 -41.48 40.47
CA ILE A 631 -7.77 -40.41 41.44
C ILE A 631 -7.52 -40.86 42.90
N ALA A 632 -7.72 -42.14 43.21
CA ALA A 632 -7.38 -42.69 44.53
C ALA A 632 -5.87 -42.68 44.80
N GLU A 633 -5.04 -42.99 43.80
CA GLU A 633 -3.57 -42.97 43.91
C GLU A 633 -3.03 -41.56 44.11
N PHE A 634 -3.55 -40.54 43.42
CA PHE A 634 -3.18 -39.14 43.70
C PHE A 634 -3.53 -38.75 45.16
N GLY A 635 -4.70 -39.16 45.65
CA GLY A 635 -5.07 -38.98 47.06
C GLY A 635 -4.15 -39.74 48.03
N ALA A 636 -3.65 -40.92 47.65
CA ALA A 636 -2.71 -41.70 48.45
C ALA A 636 -1.30 -41.06 48.45
N ALA A 637 -0.83 -40.58 47.29
CA ALA A 637 0.43 -39.87 47.14
C ALA A 637 0.46 -38.58 47.96
N LEU A 638 -0.64 -37.80 47.98
CA LEU A 638 -0.79 -36.62 48.84
C LEU A 638 -0.54 -36.98 50.32
N ARG A 639 -1.32 -37.93 50.87
CA ARG A 639 -1.19 -38.36 52.28
C ARG A 639 0.17 -38.98 52.61
N ARG A 640 0.81 -39.66 51.64
CA ARG A 640 2.16 -40.22 51.79
C ARG A 640 3.20 -39.11 51.89
N ARG A 641 3.09 -38.05 51.07
CA ARG A 641 3.99 -36.89 51.09
C ARG A 641 3.76 -35.97 52.30
N GLU A 642 2.51 -35.76 52.72
CA GLU A 642 2.19 -35.08 53.99
C GLU A 642 2.93 -35.69 55.18
N ARG A 643 2.96 -37.04 55.24
CA ARG A 643 3.66 -37.78 56.29
C ARG A 643 5.18 -37.70 56.10
N LEU A 644 5.69 -37.98 54.90
CA LEU A 644 7.12 -37.92 54.57
C LEU A 644 7.72 -36.55 54.87
N PHE A 645 7.02 -35.46 54.53
CA PHE A 645 7.51 -34.11 54.77
C PHE A 645 7.61 -33.81 56.28
N ARG A 646 6.62 -34.25 57.06
CA ARG A 646 6.59 -34.12 58.53
C ARG A 646 7.69 -34.94 59.20
N GLU A 647 7.87 -36.18 58.78
CA GLU A 647 8.86 -37.11 59.36
C GLU A 647 10.30 -36.76 58.98
N ALA A 648 10.54 -36.34 57.73
CA ALA A 648 11.88 -36.00 57.24
C ALA A 648 12.26 -34.52 57.42
N GLY A 649 11.43 -33.69 58.07
CA GLY A 649 11.69 -32.27 58.31
C GLY A 649 11.70 -31.40 57.06
N VAL A 650 10.92 -31.75 56.04
CA VAL A 650 10.86 -31.02 54.76
C VAL A 650 9.81 -29.91 54.84
N THR A 651 10.27 -28.66 54.82
CA THR A 651 9.41 -27.47 55.02
C THR A 651 8.79 -26.90 53.75
N SER A 652 9.24 -27.31 52.56
CA SER A 652 8.62 -26.94 51.28
C SER A 652 8.89 -27.97 50.18
N VAL A 653 8.06 -27.96 49.13
CA VAL A 653 8.24 -28.82 47.96
C VAL A 653 9.57 -28.53 47.23
N GLU A 654 10.09 -27.31 47.25
CA GLU A 654 11.43 -26.97 46.71
C GLU A 654 12.54 -27.69 47.48
N THR A 655 12.39 -27.84 48.80
CA THR A 655 13.32 -28.63 49.62
C THR A 655 13.17 -30.13 49.36
N PHE A 656 11.96 -30.64 49.13
CA PHE A 656 11.76 -32.02 48.65
C PHE A 656 12.44 -32.26 47.29
N ARG A 657 12.18 -31.36 46.32
CA ARG A 657 12.74 -31.39 44.96
C ARG A 657 14.28 -31.40 44.98
N ARG A 658 14.90 -30.53 45.79
CA ARG A 658 16.36 -30.48 45.98
C ARG A 658 16.93 -31.76 46.61
N ARG A 659 16.29 -32.29 47.66
CA ARG A 659 16.74 -33.51 48.34
C ARG A 659 16.60 -34.75 47.44
N ARG A 660 15.52 -34.85 46.67
CA ARG A 660 15.32 -35.94 45.70
C ARG A 660 16.28 -35.85 44.50
N ALA A 661 16.66 -34.65 44.07
CA ALA A 661 17.76 -34.47 43.11
C ALA A 661 19.13 -34.90 43.67
N ALA A 662 19.34 -34.81 44.99
CA ALA A 662 20.52 -35.32 45.68
C ALA A 662 20.48 -36.85 45.98
N GLY A 663 19.46 -37.57 45.49
CA GLY A 663 19.32 -39.02 45.65
C GLY A 663 18.55 -39.48 46.89
N GLU A 664 17.94 -38.57 47.66
CA GLU A 664 17.03 -38.95 48.75
C GLU A 664 15.63 -39.34 48.21
N PHE A 665 14.81 -40.01 49.04
CA PHE A 665 13.40 -40.32 48.71
C PHE A 665 13.18 -41.10 47.40
N VAL A 666 14.05 -42.06 47.10
CA VAL A 666 13.97 -42.93 45.91
C VAL A 666 12.69 -43.78 45.83
N GLU A 667 12.04 -44.02 46.97
CA GLU A 667 10.74 -44.71 47.10
C GLU A 667 9.55 -43.92 46.52
N GLU A 668 9.65 -42.59 46.37
CA GLU A 668 8.63 -41.81 45.66
C GLU A 668 8.75 -42.08 44.15
N PRO A 669 7.66 -42.36 43.41
CA PRO A 669 7.76 -42.76 42.01
C PRO A 669 8.32 -41.66 41.09
N ALA A 670 7.94 -40.41 41.33
CA ALA A 670 8.47 -39.25 40.64
C ALA A 670 8.63 -38.05 41.61
N THR A 671 9.39 -37.02 41.25
CA THR A 671 9.46 -35.80 42.10
C THR A 671 8.12 -35.08 42.05
N ASP A 672 7.55 -34.87 40.87
CA ASP A 672 6.26 -34.20 40.71
C ASP A 672 5.29 -35.08 39.92
N LEU A 673 4.01 -35.01 40.30
CA LEU A 673 2.93 -35.84 39.73
C LEU A 673 1.89 -34.95 39.07
N LEU A 674 1.68 -35.12 37.76
CA LEU A 674 0.69 -34.38 36.98
C LEU A 674 -0.52 -35.25 36.65
N LEU A 675 -1.70 -34.86 37.13
CA LEU A 675 -2.98 -35.44 36.71
C LEU A 675 -3.60 -34.57 35.62
N VAL A 676 -3.71 -35.12 34.42
CA VAL A 676 -4.32 -34.49 33.25
C VAL A 676 -5.78 -34.95 33.15
N VAL A 677 -6.72 -34.02 32.97
CA VAL A 677 -8.16 -34.31 32.84
C VAL A 677 -8.73 -33.59 31.62
N ASP A 678 -8.81 -34.26 30.48
CA ASP A 678 -9.40 -33.69 29.27
C ASP A 678 -10.92 -33.91 29.28
N GLY A 679 -11.71 -32.84 29.44
CA GLY A 679 -13.16 -32.91 29.54
C GLY A 679 -13.71 -32.94 30.97
N TYR A 680 -13.39 -31.92 31.78
CA TYR A 680 -13.87 -31.76 33.17
C TYR A 680 -15.40 -31.88 33.32
N LEU A 681 -16.17 -31.40 32.34
CA LEU A 681 -17.63 -31.51 32.37
C LEU A 681 -18.10 -32.97 32.37
N THR A 682 -17.43 -33.84 31.61
CA THR A 682 -17.71 -35.28 31.57
C THR A 682 -17.32 -35.95 32.88
N LEU A 683 -16.20 -35.54 33.50
CA LEU A 683 -15.86 -36.00 34.85
C LEU A 683 -16.95 -35.64 35.85
N ARG A 684 -17.45 -34.42 35.83
CA ARG A 684 -18.49 -33.99 36.77
C ARG A 684 -19.83 -34.70 36.55
N SER A 685 -20.18 -35.07 35.32
CA SER A 685 -21.44 -35.77 35.02
C SER A 685 -21.39 -37.29 35.15
N GLU A 686 -20.28 -37.95 34.77
CA GLU A 686 -20.15 -39.41 34.80
C GLU A 686 -19.43 -39.90 36.09
N PHE A 687 -18.69 -39.03 36.79
CA PHE A 687 -17.86 -39.36 37.95
C PHE A 687 -17.97 -38.33 39.12
N GLU A 688 -19.15 -37.72 39.31
CA GLU A 688 -19.45 -36.68 40.33
C GLU A 688 -18.78 -36.93 41.70
N HIS A 689 -18.87 -38.15 42.21
CA HIS A 689 -18.28 -38.61 43.48
C HIS A 689 -16.74 -38.44 43.59
N LEU A 690 -16.04 -38.14 42.50
CA LEU A 690 -14.60 -37.87 42.45
C LEU A 690 -14.26 -36.37 42.39
N GLU A 691 -15.22 -35.48 42.12
CA GLU A 691 -15.00 -34.01 42.05
C GLU A 691 -14.46 -33.48 43.40
N SER A 692 -15.04 -33.93 44.51
CA SER A 692 -14.57 -33.58 45.87
C SER A 692 -13.11 -33.96 46.14
N ARG A 693 -12.60 -35.03 45.51
CA ARG A 693 -11.20 -35.46 45.63
C ARG A 693 -10.27 -34.61 44.77
N LEU A 694 -10.72 -34.19 43.59
CA LEU A 694 -9.98 -33.25 42.74
C LEU A 694 -9.92 -31.85 43.37
N LEU A 695 -11.00 -31.38 44.01
CA LEU A 695 -11.00 -30.11 44.74
C LEU A 695 -10.02 -30.13 45.93
N LEU A 696 -9.89 -31.26 46.64
CA LEU A 696 -8.88 -31.43 47.68
C LEU A 696 -7.45 -31.39 47.10
N LEU A 697 -7.22 -32.09 45.98
CA LEU A 697 -5.94 -32.05 45.26
C LEU A 697 -5.61 -30.63 44.74
N ALA A 698 -6.61 -29.87 44.30
CA ALA A 698 -6.46 -28.48 43.86
C ALA A 698 -6.11 -27.52 45.01
N ALA A 699 -6.65 -27.77 46.20
CA ALA A 699 -6.44 -26.95 47.38
C ALA A 699 -5.09 -27.22 48.09
N GLN A 700 -4.56 -28.44 47.99
CA GLN A 700 -3.42 -28.91 48.80
C GLN A 700 -2.25 -29.49 48.02
N GLY A 701 -2.45 -29.96 46.78
CA GLY A 701 -1.47 -30.73 46.01
C GLY A 701 -0.16 -30.00 45.74
N LEU A 702 -0.23 -28.70 45.48
CA LEU A 702 0.94 -27.86 45.17
C LEU A 702 2.01 -27.87 46.26
N ALA A 703 1.60 -27.90 47.53
CA ALA A 703 2.51 -27.94 48.68
C ALA A 703 3.36 -29.22 48.74
N TYR A 704 2.98 -30.25 47.99
CA TYR A 704 3.62 -31.57 47.95
C TYR A 704 4.03 -32.01 46.54
N GLY A 705 3.94 -31.15 45.53
CA GLY A 705 4.33 -31.45 44.15
C GLY A 705 3.33 -32.32 43.38
N LEU A 706 2.04 -32.22 43.71
CA LEU A 706 0.95 -32.76 42.90
C LEU A 706 0.31 -31.62 42.10
N HIS A 707 0.11 -31.84 40.81
CA HIS A 707 -0.30 -30.86 39.81
C HIS A 707 -1.55 -31.33 39.05
N LEU A 708 -2.39 -30.38 38.65
CA LEU A 708 -3.58 -30.61 37.84
C LEU A 708 -3.45 -29.87 36.50
N ALA A 709 -3.81 -30.52 35.40
CA ALA A 709 -3.98 -29.88 34.10
C ALA A 709 -5.33 -30.31 33.48
N MET A 710 -6.32 -29.43 33.49
CA MET A 710 -7.70 -29.76 33.12
C MET A 710 -8.14 -29.04 31.84
N SER A 711 -9.04 -29.65 31.05
CA SER A 711 -9.74 -28.99 29.94
C SER A 711 -11.23 -28.85 30.20
N ALA A 712 -11.82 -27.75 29.74
CA ALA A 712 -13.26 -27.50 29.84
C ALA A 712 -13.80 -26.78 28.59
N THR A 713 -15.08 -26.92 28.29
CA THR A 713 -15.70 -26.26 27.12
C THR A 713 -16.11 -24.80 27.42
N ARG A 714 -16.31 -24.50 28.70
CA ARG A 714 -16.63 -23.21 29.33
C ARG A 714 -16.30 -23.32 30.82
#